data_AF-A0A939YC03-F1
#
_entry.id   AF-A0A939YC03-F1
#
_cell.length_a   1.000
_cell.length_b   1.000
_cell.length_c   1.000
_cell.angle_alpha   90.00
_cell.angle_beta   90.00
_cell.angle_gamma   90.00
#
_symmetry.space_group_name_H-M   'P 1'
#
loop_
_entity.id
_entity.type
_entity.pdbx_description
1 polymer ?
#
loop_
_entity_poly.entity_id
_entity_poly.type
_entity_poly.pdbx_seq_one_letter_code
_entity_poly.pdbx_strand_id
1 'polypeptide(L)'
;MELTKIDEFMRSRGFTKAIGPIFSEWEFVKDEILLPDRKEGSGNGTVHIYLLEDNMTIFRQCFSEYIKAFSKDPKESEDLCPHVAHFVMTSNVLTVAGFAYMHYKCDANMFNYENFVHKVMRNDDDGMIAFESLFKFTTENRPYFKKFDKEVFGKIIRYVFVPRKTAYKIYLYSDDDFKNFATFWLIGQIPDSTFIVDTPPQAEVKAINNVKTDNQEKEQQPVSTPEDVKQRFIAFIVSTGLPLKTAKAYAGNVKNMIPIAQKMLDGQEHPSPFTITNIGELKRINEALWANEEVSKWNVEKHHRASAAFRMYIKMFQAESSDITEVPNESKPKVAHVMDFTLTKDEEEQKESYMKFLREERGMVPMSITNYANLLYKKLSPLICDYYNSDFRNVYAVKDLKALIKIDDEIWDIPEINAADESTKGKLSASFQRYRDFVESNLSDDELFSIAFGDDNEDEAEEENIVKLEIGKKYQYAQYLPLYSVRAACGAFANEKEVETEGWVDVSTSGIRAKENMFIVHAKGNSMEPSIHNNDLCVFQKYEGGELESNIVLTQLITHDIEYGGMYTIKKFHVEKSLDENGNLYNSRIELLSNNPLYDPIILTEKDADDVKVVGVFVGVIRGLSKDSGSIVDDDISQDTHGDNKKRKNKIKTLSVEYPDGRVVQNANATTTYLEVIKNSFPDLIIDIDFTTPVISRERIPDFPNHPRAQTLIDGGFYVSTNFSSKDKAMILKKISDELGLGLKISLVDK
;
A
#
# COMPACT_ATOMS: atom_id res chain seq x y z
N MET A 1 -25.00 -27.37 -10.07
CA MET A 1 -25.06 -28.27 -11.24
C MET A 1 -24.08 -29.39 -10.97
N GLU A 2 -24.47 -30.65 -11.13
CA GLU A 2 -23.54 -31.77 -10.91
C GLU A 2 -22.34 -31.69 -11.86
N LEU A 3 -21.15 -32.08 -11.38
CA LEU A 3 -19.91 -31.98 -12.15
C LEU A 3 -20.00 -32.78 -13.46
N THR A 4 -20.72 -33.90 -13.42
CA THR A 4 -21.03 -34.74 -14.60
C THR A 4 -21.69 -33.95 -15.73
N LYS A 5 -22.65 -33.07 -15.41
CA LYS A 5 -23.32 -32.22 -16.39
C LYS A 5 -22.40 -31.13 -16.92
N ILE A 6 -21.48 -30.63 -16.07
CA ILE A 6 -20.46 -29.67 -16.49
C ILE A 6 -19.53 -30.34 -17.50
N ASP A 7 -19.06 -31.56 -17.18
CA ASP A 7 -18.18 -32.33 -18.06
C ASP A 7 -18.84 -32.68 -19.39
N GLU A 8 -20.13 -33.03 -19.39
CA GLU A 8 -20.90 -33.26 -20.62
C GLU A 8 -21.01 -31.98 -21.47
N PHE A 9 -21.31 -30.84 -20.85
CA PHE A 9 -21.35 -29.56 -21.53
C PHE A 9 -19.99 -29.19 -22.13
N MET A 10 -18.92 -29.25 -21.34
CA MET A 10 -17.57 -28.92 -21.79
C MET A 10 -17.13 -29.83 -22.95
N ARG A 11 -17.45 -31.13 -22.87
CA ARG A 11 -17.20 -32.08 -23.96
C ARG A 11 -17.98 -31.73 -25.23
N SER A 12 -19.24 -31.29 -25.10
CA SER A 12 -20.05 -30.86 -26.26
C SER A 12 -19.48 -29.62 -26.97
N ARG A 13 -18.70 -28.80 -26.27
CA ARG A 13 -18.01 -27.61 -26.80
C ARG A 13 -16.55 -27.90 -27.24
N GLY A 14 -16.14 -29.17 -27.26
CA GLY A 14 -14.82 -29.60 -27.74
C GLY A 14 -13.75 -29.74 -26.66
N PHE A 15 -14.07 -29.49 -25.38
CA PHE A 15 -13.14 -29.62 -24.26
C PHE A 15 -13.35 -30.96 -23.55
N THR A 16 -12.80 -32.02 -24.14
CA THR A 16 -13.03 -33.42 -23.76
C THR A 16 -12.31 -33.85 -22.47
N LYS A 17 -11.23 -33.16 -22.08
CA LYS A 17 -10.39 -33.49 -20.92
C LYS A 17 -10.63 -32.54 -19.75
N ALA A 18 -11.10 -33.07 -18.64
CA ALA A 18 -11.13 -32.37 -17.37
C ALA A 18 -9.74 -32.40 -16.73
N ILE A 19 -9.13 -31.23 -16.50
CA ILE A 19 -7.82 -31.10 -15.87
C ILE A 19 -7.96 -31.04 -14.34
N GLY A 20 -8.92 -30.23 -13.87
CA GLY A 20 -9.23 -30.11 -12.44
C GLY A 20 -9.53 -28.68 -11.99
N PRO A 21 -9.88 -28.49 -10.71
CA PRO A 21 -10.13 -27.18 -10.15
C PRO A 21 -8.82 -26.37 -10.06
N ILE A 22 -8.84 -25.17 -10.60
CA ILE A 22 -7.92 -24.09 -10.25
C ILE A 22 -8.45 -23.52 -8.93
N PHE A 23 -7.66 -23.60 -7.86
CA PHE A 23 -8.03 -23.29 -6.46
C PHE A 23 -8.85 -24.40 -5.78
N SER A 24 -8.15 -25.41 -5.25
CA SER A 24 -8.73 -26.40 -4.32
C SER A 24 -9.26 -25.74 -3.04
N GLU A 25 -8.53 -24.76 -2.50
CA GLU A 25 -8.89 -23.97 -1.31
C GLU A 25 -9.34 -22.55 -1.72
N TRP A 26 -10.61 -22.43 -2.09
CA TRP A 26 -11.23 -21.25 -2.72
C TRP A 26 -11.49 -20.07 -1.77
N GLU A 27 -11.33 -20.25 -0.46
CA GLU A 27 -11.53 -19.22 0.57
C GLU A 27 -10.43 -18.14 0.59
N PHE A 28 -9.39 -18.28 -0.23
CA PHE A 28 -8.17 -17.45 -0.21
C PHE A 28 -7.89 -16.68 -1.51
N VAL A 29 -8.83 -16.65 -2.46
CA VAL A 29 -8.59 -15.95 -3.73
C VAL A 29 -8.62 -14.43 -3.51
N LYS A 30 -7.51 -13.74 -3.82
CA LYS A 30 -7.35 -12.30 -3.62
C LYS A 30 -8.45 -11.52 -4.34
N ASP A 31 -9.06 -10.58 -3.62
CA ASP A 31 -10.12 -9.65 -4.03
C ASP A 31 -9.64 -8.64 -5.12
N GLU A 32 -9.14 -9.12 -6.26
CA GLU A 32 -8.70 -8.27 -7.39
C GLU A 32 -9.76 -8.11 -8.49
N ILE A 33 -10.90 -8.81 -8.37
CA ILE A 33 -12.05 -8.72 -9.27
C ILE A 33 -13.12 -7.72 -8.76
N LEU A 34 -12.84 -6.95 -7.71
CA LEU A 34 -13.87 -6.14 -7.04
C LEU A 34 -14.50 -5.05 -7.93
N LEU A 35 -15.74 -4.68 -7.59
CA LEU A 35 -16.51 -3.55 -8.12
C LEU A 35 -15.74 -2.20 -8.07
N PRO A 36 -16.16 -1.17 -8.85
CA PRO A 36 -15.33 -0.05 -9.31
C PRO A 36 -14.99 1.01 -8.26
N ASP A 37 -15.15 0.74 -6.96
CA ASP A 37 -14.42 1.49 -5.94
C ASP A 37 -12.94 1.17 -6.16
N ARG A 38 -12.33 1.93 -7.08
CA ARG A 38 -10.98 1.74 -7.55
C ARG A 38 -10.08 1.63 -6.32
N LYS A 39 -9.16 0.67 -6.35
CA LYS A 39 -7.88 0.90 -5.69
C LYS A 39 -7.36 2.24 -6.22
N GLU A 40 -7.27 3.26 -5.38
CA GLU A 40 -6.53 4.47 -5.72
C GLU A 40 -5.08 4.05 -5.97
N GLY A 41 -4.62 4.23 -7.21
CA GLY A 41 -3.32 3.76 -7.67
C GLY A 41 -3.17 3.81 -9.19
N SER A 42 -1.94 3.97 -9.67
CA SER A 42 -1.56 4.17 -11.09
C SER A 42 -1.70 2.93 -12.00
N GLY A 43 -2.29 1.84 -11.49
CA GLY A 43 -2.47 0.61 -12.23
C GLY A 43 -3.53 0.75 -13.34
N ASN A 44 -3.11 0.71 -14.60
CA ASN A 44 -3.99 0.50 -15.75
C ASN A 44 -5.00 -0.61 -15.43
N GLY A 45 -6.27 -0.27 -15.20
CA GLY A 45 -7.36 -1.07 -14.60
C GLY A 45 -7.66 -2.43 -15.24
N THR A 46 -6.65 -3.28 -15.33
CA THR A 46 -6.65 -4.63 -15.88
C THR A 46 -6.90 -5.60 -14.75
N VAL A 47 -8.00 -6.33 -14.83
CA VAL A 47 -8.36 -7.35 -13.85
C VAL A 47 -7.43 -8.54 -14.03
N HIS A 48 -6.80 -8.96 -12.92
CA HIS A 48 -5.93 -10.11 -12.86
C HIS A 48 -6.52 -11.17 -11.93
N ILE A 49 -6.33 -12.44 -12.28
CA ILE A 49 -6.63 -13.56 -11.39
C ILE A 49 -5.38 -14.41 -11.27
N TYR A 50 -4.63 -14.20 -10.20
CA TYR A 50 -3.40 -14.92 -9.96
C TYR A 50 -3.65 -16.31 -9.39
N LEU A 51 -2.94 -17.31 -9.91
CA LEU A 51 -2.89 -18.63 -9.35
C LEU A 51 -2.04 -18.65 -8.07
N LEU A 52 -2.41 -19.57 -7.17
CA LEU A 52 -1.63 -19.92 -5.99
C LEU A 52 -0.50 -20.88 -6.36
N GLU A 53 0.53 -20.93 -5.53
CA GLU A 53 1.72 -21.76 -5.72
C GLU A 53 1.39 -23.25 -5.91
N ASP A 54 0.37 -23.74 -5.20
CA ASP A 54 -0.10 -25.13 -5.29
C ASP A 54 -0.67 -25.50 -6.67
N ASN A 55 -1.11 -24.52 -7.47
CA ASN A 55 -1.65 -24.73 -8.82
C ASN A 55 -0.54 -24.73 -9.90
N MET A 56 0.72 -24.47 -9.54
CA MET A 56 1.84 -24.42 -10.48
C MET A 56 2.06 -25.74 -11.22
N THR A 57 1.76 -26.87 -10.58
CA THR A 57 1.90 -28.19 -11.20
C THR A 57 0.98 -28.35 -12.42
N ILE A 58 -0.27 -27.90 -12.31
CA ILE A 58 -1.25 -27.91 -13.41
C ILE A 58 -0.76 -27.01 -14.55
N PHE A 59 -0.29 -25.81 -14.19
CA PHE A 59 0.19 -24.83 -15.18
C PHE A 59 1.41 -25.35 -15.95
N ARG A 60 2.39 -25.95 -15.25
CA ARG A 60 3.58 -26.55 -15.88
C ARG A 60 3.25 -27.73 -16.77
N GLN A 61 2.26 -28.54 -16.42
CA GLN A 61 1.81 -29.67 -17.23
C GLN A 61 1.11 -29.20 -18.51
N CYS A 62 0.22 -28.22 -18.41
CA CYS A 62 -0.62 -27.79 -19.53
C CYS A 62 0.09 -26.81 -20.48
N PHE A 63 1.00 -25.97 -19.97
CA PHE A 63 1.58 -24.85 -20.71
C PHE A 63 3.11 -24.90 -20.78
N SER A 64 3.67 -26.10 -20.84
CA SER A 64 5.14 -26.31 -20.80
C SER A 64 5.89 -25.61 -21.94
N GLU A 65 5.30 -25.53 -23.13
CA GLU A 65 5.91 -24.85 -24.28
C GLU A 65 5.93 -23.33 -24.11
N TYR A 66 4.83 -22.75 -23.64
CA TYR A 66 4.74 -21.34 -23.31
C TYR A 66 5.75 -20.95 -22.22
N ILE A 67 5.90 -21.78 -21.17
CA ILE A 67 6.89 -21.54 -20.11
C ILE A 67 8.32 -21.57 -20.68
N LYS A 68 8.65 -22.56 -21.51
CA LYS A 68 9.97 -22.65 -22.15
C LYS A 68 10.27 -21.43 -23.01
N ALA A 69 9.29 -20.97 -23.79
CA ALA A 69 9.43 -19.76 -24.59
C ALA A 69 9.60 -18.51 -23.71
N PHE A 70 8.79 -18.36 -22.67
CA PHE A 70 8.85 -17.25 -21.73
C PHE A 70 10.19 -17.18 -20.98
N SER A 71 10.74 -18.33 -20.56
CA SER A 71 12.06 -18.41 -19.91
C SER A 71 13.21 -18.06 -20.85
N LYS A 72 13.02 -18.19 -22.16
CA LYS A 72 14.03 -17.83 -23.16
C LYS A 72 13.96 -16.34 -23.50
N ASP A 73 12.78 -15.85 -23.85
CA ASP A 73 12.50 -14.43 -24.08
C ASP A 73 11.01 -14.13 -23.79
N PRO A 74 10.70 -13.30 -22.78
CA PRO A 74 9.33 -12.89 -22.47
C PRO A 74 8.60 -12.24 -23.65
N LYS A 75 9.30 -11.53 -24.55
CA LYS A 75 8.67 -10.88 -25.71
C LYS A 75 8.30 -11.89 -26.81
N GLU A 76 9.17 -12.87 -27.08
CA GLU A 76 8.88 -13.93 -28.07
C GLU A 76 7.76 -14.88 -27.59
N SER A 77 7.49 -14.94 -26.29
CA SER A 77 6.45 -15.79 -25.72
C SER A 77 5.02 -15.25 -25.91
N GLU A 78 4.84 -13.99 -26.32
CA GLU A 78 3.50 -13.39 -26.44
C GLU A 78 2.63 -14.12 -27.48
N ASP A 79 3.22 -14.59 -28.57
CA ASP A 79 2.53 -15.34 -29.63
C ASP A 79 2.12 -16.76 -29.19
N LEU A 80 2.73 -17.28 -28.12
CA LEU A 80 2.43 -18.58 -27.52
C LEU A 80 1.57 -18.44 -26.26
N CYS A 81 1.12 -17.23 -25.93
CA CYS A 81 0.31 -16.99 -24.75
C CYS A 81 -1.06 -17.68 -24.89
N PRO A 82 -1.44 -18.58 -23.97
CA PRO A 82 -2.70 -19.31 -24.08
C PRO A 82 -3.92 -18.40 -24.01
N HIS A 83 -4.79 -18.51 -25.01
CA HIS A 83 -6.14 -17.98 -24.97
C HIS A 83 -7.05 -18.98 -24.26
N VAL A 84 -7.87 -18.49 -23.32
CA VAL A 84 -8.74 -19.34 -22.51
C VAL A 84 -10.18 -18.85 -22.63
N ALA A 85 -11.07 -19.75 -23.06
CA ALA A 85 -12.50 -19.51 -23.01
C ALA A 85 -13.03 -19.76 -21.60
N HIS A 86 -14.06 -19.03 -21.20
CA HIS A 86 -14.69 -19.14 -19.90
C HIS A 86 -16.19 -19.32 -20.07
N PHE A 87 -16.76 -20.24 -19.31
CA PHE A 87 -18.19 -20.54 -19.29
C PHE A 87 -18.74 -20.44 -17.87
N VAL A 88 -19.94 -19.89 -17.73
CA VAL A 88 -20.69 -19.85 -16.47
C VAL A 88 -22.19 -20.00 -16.76
N MET A 89 -22.90 -20.67 -15.86
CA MET A 89 -24.36 -20.79 -15.97
C MET A 89 -25.02 -19.42 -15.77
N THR A 90 -25.94 -19.06 -16.64
CA THR A 90 -26.77 -17.85 -16.51
C THR A 90 -27.54 -17.85 -15.19
N SER A 91 -28.10 -19.00 -14.82
CA SER A 91 -28.79 -19.17 -13.53
C SER A 91 -27.87 -18.97 -12.33
N ASN A 92 -26.60 -19.34 -12.42
CA ASN A 92 -25.62 -19.12 -11.37
C ASN A 92 -25.32 -17.62 -11.20
N VAL A 93 -25.09 -16.90 -12.31
CA VAL A 93 -24.87 -15.45 -12.30
C VAL A 93 -26.07 -14.71 -11.72
N LEU A 94 -27.30 -15.04 -12.14
CA LEU A 94 -28.52 -14.41 -11.62
C LEU A 94 -28.76 -14.68 -10.13
N THR A 95 -28.42 -15.89 -9.67
CA THR A 95 -28.54 -16.26 -8.26
C THR A 95 -27.61 -15.40 -7.39
N VAL A 96 -26.33 -15.27 -7.80
CA VAL A 96 -25.36 -14.45 -7.07
C VAL A 96 -25.67 -12.96 -7.20
N ALA A 97 -26.20 -12.51 -8.34
CA ALA A 97 -26.69 -11.14 -8.50
C ALA A 97 -27.83 -10.81 -7.53
N GLY A 98 -28.74 -11.76 -7.29
CA GLY A 98 -29.81 -11.59 -6.30
C GLY A 98 -29.24 -11.42 -4.89
N PHE A 99 -28.23 -12.21 -4.56
CA PHE A 99 -27.48 -12.05 -3.31
C PHE A 99 -26.79 -10.67 -3.22
N ALA A 100 -26.10 -10.24 -4.28
CA ALA A 100 -25.43 -8.94 -4.32
C ALA A 100 -26.44 -7.79 -4.13
N TYR A 101 -27.57 -7.83 -4.83
CA TYR A 101 -28.63 -6.84 -4.66
C TYR A 101 -29.19 -6.80 -3.23
N MET A 102 -29.43 -7.95 -2.62
CA MET A 102 -29.84 -8.04 -1.21
C MET A 102 -28.77 -7.51 -0.25
N HIS A 103 -27.49 -7.77 -0.54
CA HIS A 103 -26.37 -7.25 0.26
C HIS A 103 -26.35 -5.72 0.27
N TYR A 104 -26.59 -5.10 -0.88
CA TYR A 104 -26.73 -3.65 -1.02
C TYR A 104 -28.13 -3.15 -0.62
N LYS A 105 -28.88 -3.91 0.19
CA LYS A 105 -30.19 -3.54 0.76
C LYS A 105 -31.23 -3.17 -0.29
N CYS A 106 -31.17 -3.80 -1.46
CA CYS A 106 -32.03 -3.50 -2.60
C CYS A 106 -31.92 -2.03 -3.08
N ASP A 107 -30.78 -1.38 -2.84
CA ASP A 107 -30.52 -0.05 -3.35
C ASP A 107 -30.16 -0.14 -4.83
N ALA A 108 -31.10 0.24 -5.68
CA ALA A 108 -30.93 0.25 -7.13
C ALA A 108 -29.83 1.22 -7.60
N ASN A 109 -29.38 2.17 -6.76
CA ASN A 109 -28.24 3.04 -7.07
C ASN A 109 -26.91 2.33 -6.85
N MET A 110 -26.82 1.39 -5.90
CA MET A 110 -25.62 0.59 -5.68
C MET A 110 -25.56 -0.64 -6.59
N PHE A 111 -26.70 -1.27 -6.86
CA PHE A 111 -26.80 -2.40 -7.78
C PHE A 111 -28.15 -2.36 -8.51
N ASN A 112 -28.16 -1.89 -9.75
CA ASN A 112 -29.37 -1.87 -10.58
C ASN A 112 -29.70 -3.29 -11.07
N TYR A 113 -30.48 -4.03 -10.27
CA TYR A 113 -30.79 -5.43 -10.52
C TYR A 113 -31.55 -5.65 -11.83
N GLU A 114 -32.51 -4.79 -12.16
CA GLU A 114 -33.31 -4.90 -13.39
C GLU A 114 -32.44 -4.73 -14.65
N ASN A 115 -31.63 -3.67 -14.71
CA ASN A 115 -30.69 -3.43 -15.80
C ASN A 115 -29.66 -4.57 -15.91
N PHE A 116 -29.18 -5.06 -14.76
CA PHE A 116 -28.27 -6.19 -14.69
C PHE A 116 -28.87 -7.47 -15.28
N VAL A 117 -30.11 -7.82 -14.92
CA VAL A 117 -30.83 -8.97 -15.48
C VAL A 117 -30.98 -8.83 -17.00
N HIS A 118 -31.32 -7.63 -17.51
CA HIS A 118 -31.38 -7.41 -18.95
C HIS A 118 -30.04 -7.64 -19.67
N LYS A 119 -28.92 -7.18 -19.07
CA LYS A 119 -27.56 -7.42 -19.60
C LYS A 119 -27.22 -8.91 -19.61
N VAL A 120 -27.56 -9.63 -18.55
CA VAL A 120 -27.37 -11.09 -18.47
C VAL A 120 -28.16 -11.79 -19.56
N MET A 121 -29.46 -11.51 -19.70
CA MET A 121 -30.32 -12.18 -20.69
C MET A 121 -29.92 -11.88 -22.14
N ARG A 122 -29.33 -10.71 -22.40
CA ARG A 122 -28.82 -10.37 -23.74
C ARG A 122 -27.57 -11.18 -24.13
N ASN A 123 -26.81 -11.66 -23.15
CA ASN A 123 -25.59 -12.43 -23.34
C ASN A 123 -25.77 -13.92 -22.98
N ASP A 124 -27.02 -14.35 -22.75
CA ASP A 124 -27.36 -15.75 -22.56
C ASP A 124 -27.33 -16.49 -23.91
N ASP A 125 -26.61 -17.60 -23.95
CA ASP A 125 -26.59 -18.59 -25.02
C ASP A 125 -27.00 -19.95 -24.42
N ASP A 126 -28.29 -20.28 -24.52
CA ASP A 126 -28.87 -21.54 -24.04
C ASP A 126 -28.55 -21.83 -22.55
N GLY A 127 -28.75 -20.81 -21.71
CA GLY A 127 -28.51 -20.93 -20.26
C GLY A 127 -27.04 -20.76 -19.85
N MET A 128 -26.16 -20.38 -20.77
CA MET A 128 -24.73 -20.16 -20.54
C MET A 128 -24.29 -18.76 -20.94
N ILE A 129 -23.29 -18.24 -20.23
CA ILE A 129 -22.57 -17.01 -20.58
C ILE A 129 -21.12 -17.39 -20.86
N ALA A 130 -20.60 -16.92 -22.00
CA ALA A 130 -19.23 -17.18 -22.43
C ALA A 130 -18.42 -15.88 -22.53
N PHE A 131 -17.12 -15.94 -22.19
CA PHE A 131 -16.17 -14.84 -22.32
C PHE A 131 -14.73 -15.35 -22.43
N GLU A 132 -13.76 -14.48 -22.72
CA GLU A 132 -12.37 -14.87 -22.97
C GLU A 132 -11.37 -14.13 -22.08
N SER A 133 -10.19 -14.74 -21.89
CA SER A 133 -9.00 -14.09 -21.32
C SER A 133 -7.71 -14.70 -21.86
N LEU A 134 -6.57 -14.10 -21.49
CA LEU A 134 -5.23 -14.66 -21.66
C LEU A 134 -4.74 -15.28 -20.36
N PHE A 135 -4.00 -16.39 -20.45
CA PHE A 135 -3.37 -17.03 -19.30
C PHE A 135 -1.86 -16.78 -19.27
N LYS A 136 -1.45 -15.67 -18.65
CA LYS A 136 -0.04 -15.19 -18.62
C LYS A 136 0.76 -15.81 -17.48
N PHE A 137 2.08 -15.67 -17.60
CA PHE A 137 3.07 -16.07 -16.60
C PHE A 137 3.96 -14.85 -16.28
N THR A 138 4.19 -14.55 -15.00
CA THR A 138 5.04 -13.42 -14.58
C THR A 138 6.52 -13.83 -14.50
N THR A 139 7.41 -12.83 -14.45
CA THR A 139 8.84 -13.00 -14.18
C THR A 139 9.13 -13.57 -12.79
N GLU A 140 8.19 -13.45 -11.84
CA GLU A 140 8.23 -14.05 -10.50
C GLU A 140 7.67 -15.48 -10.47
N ASN A 141 7.55 -16.14 -11.63
CA ASN A 141 7.01 -17.49 -11.78
C ASN A 141 5.54 -17.66 -11.34
N ARG A 142 4.72 -16.62 -11.48
CA ARG A 142 3.31 -16.66 -11.06
C ARG A 142 2.37 -16.67 -12.29
N PRO A 143 1.53 -17.71 -12.47
CA PRO A 143 0.54 -17.74 -13.53
C PRO A 143 -0.69 -16.93 -13.16
N TYR A 144 -1.33 -16.30 -14.14
CA TYR A 144 -2.51 -15.46 -13.89
C TYR A 144 -3.33 -15.22 -15.15
N PHE A 145 -4.65 -15.11 -14.99
CA PHE A 145 -5.52 -14.65 -16.07
C PHE A 145 -5.45 -13.12 -16.18
N LYS A 146 -5.42 -12.60 -17.42
CA LYS A 146 -5.39 -11.17 -17.75
C LYS A 146 -6.20 -10.90 -19.02
N LYS A 147 -6.57 -9.63 -19.23
CA LYS A 147 -7.26 -9.16 -20.44
C LYS A 147 -8.61 -9.87 -20.62
N PHE A 148 -9.36 -9.98 -19.54
CA PHE A 148 -10.75 -10.41 -19.60
C PHE A 148 -11.56 -9.49 -20.50
N ASP A 149 -12.53 -10.09 -21.20
CA ASP A 149 -13.49 -9.35 -22.02
C ASP A 149 -14.21 -8.24 -21.23
N LYS A 150 -14.30 -7.05 -21.82
CA LYS A 150 -14.89 -5.88 -21.13
C LYS A 150 -16.41 -5.91 -21.14
N GLU A 151 -17.04 -6.53 -22.13
CA GLU A 151 -18.49 -6.48 -22.31
C GLU A 151 -19.21 -7.46 -21.40
N VAL A 152 -18.77 -8.72 -21.37
CA VAL A 152 -19.32 -9.79 -20.55
C VAL A 152 -18.64 -9.82 -19.19
N PHE A 153 -17.32 -10.01 -19.12
CA PHE A 153 -16.68 -10.11 -17.81
C PHE A 153 -16.71 -8.78 -17.06
N GLY A 154 -16.38 -7.67 -17.71
CA GLY A 154 -16.37 -6.34 -17.07
C GLY A 154 -17.73 -5.85 -16.57
N LYS A 155 -18.80 -6.04 -17.36
CA LYS A 155 -20.15 -5.50 -17.03
C LYS A 155 -21.09 -6.51 -16.38
N ILE A 156 -20.80 -7.82 -16.47
CA ILE A 156 -21.66 -8.88 -15.95
C ILE A 156 -20.96 -9.64 -14.83
N ILE A 157 -19.87 -10.37 -15.15
CA ILE A 157 -19.25 -11.29 -14.20
C ILE A 157 -18.59 -10.57 -13.03
N ARG A 158 -17.88 -9.47 -13.30
CA ARG A 158 -17.25 -8.64 -12.27
C ARG A 158 -18.28 -8.06 -11.29
N TYR A 159 -19.46 -7.74 -11.81
CA TYR A 159 -20.45 -6.96 -11.08
C TYR A 159 -21.15 -7.75 -9.97
N VAL A 160 -21.16 -9.09 -10.06
CA VAL A 160 -21.78 -9.94 -9.03
C VAL A 160 -20.86 -10.23 -7.84
N PHE A 161 -19.58 -9.82 -7.90
CA PHE A 161 -18.65 -10.06 -6.79
C PHE A 161 -18.80 -8.99 -5.70
N VAL A 162 -19.17 -9.45 -4.52
CA VAL A 162 -19.24 -8.64 -3.29
C VAL A 162 -17.99 -8.91 -2.44
N PRO A 163 -17.22 -7.87 -2.07
CA PRO A 163 -15.99 -8.04 -1.29
C PRO A 163 -16.20 -8.89 -0.04
N ARG A 164 -15.34 -9.90 0.16
CA ARG A 164 -15.37 -10.82 1.32
C ARG A 164 -16.68 -11.59 1.54
N LYS A 165 -17.56 -11.63 0.53
CA LYS A 165 -18.90 -12.22 0.64
C LYS A 165 -19.21 -13.21 -0.49
N THR A 166 -18.64 -12.99 -1.66
CA THR A 166 -18.70 -13.93 -2.78
C THR A 166 -17.33 -14.54 -3.04
N ALA A 167 -17.31 -15.77 -3.55
CA ALA A 167 -16.11 -16.43 -4.05
C ALA A 167 -16.44 -17.20 -5.32
N TYR A 168 -15.42 -17.81 -5.92
CA TYR A 168 -15.59 -18.59 -7.13
C TYR A 168 -14.67 -19.82 -7.16
N LYS A 169 -15.09 -20.83 -7.92
CA LYS A 169 -14.29 -21.99 -8.31
C LYS A 169 -14.18 -22.01 -9.83
N ILE A 170 -12.99 -22.29 -10.33
CA ILE A 170 -12.71 -22.38 -11.76
C ILE A 170 -12.24 -23.79 -12.05
N TYR A 171 -12.91 -24.51 -12.93
CA TYR A 171 -12.46 -25.83 -13.40
C TYR A 171 -11.79 -25.67 -14.76
N LEU A 172 -10.59 -26.20 -14.92
CA LEU A 172 -9.85 -26.15 -16.18
C LEU A 172 -10.13 -27.40 -17.02
N TYR A 173 -10.31 -27.19 -18.31
CA TYR A 173 -10.50 -28.22 -19.32
C TYR A 173 -9.60 -27.96 -20.52
N SER A 174 -9.27 -29.03 -21.25
CA SER A 174 -8.59 -28.95 -22.53
C SER A 174 -9.26 -29.83 -23.57
N ASP A 175 -8.91 -29.63 -24.83
CA ASP A 175 -9.09 -30.64 -25.87
C ASP A 175 -8.10 -31.81 -25.69
N ASP A 176 -8.25 -32.86 -26.49
CA ASP A 176 -7.42 -34.06 -26.40
C ASP A 176 -5.93 -33.79 -26.69
N ASP A 177 -5.66 -32.76 -27.49
CA ASP A 177 -4.33 -32.38 -27.94
C ASP A 177 -3.64 -31.33 -27.04
N PHE A 178 -4.33 -30.81 -26.00
CA PHE A 178 -3.85 -29.70 -25.15
C PHE A 178 -3.51 -28.42 -25.95
N LYS A 179 -4.25 -28.17 -27.03
CA LYS A 179 -4.10 -26.95 -27.85
C LYS A 179 -5.06 -25.86 -27.42
N ASN A 180 -6.28 -26.24 -27.05
CA ASN A 180 -7.33 -25.31 -26.67
C ASN A 180 -7.72 -25.53 -25.22
N PHE A 181 -7.88 -24.43 -24.49
CA PHE A 181 -8.20 -24.45 -23.07
C PHE A 181 -9.46 -23.66 -22.80
N ALA A 182 -10.27 -24.19 -21.89
CA ALA A 182 -11.42 -23.49 -21.40
C ALA A 182 -11.61 -23.74 -19.91
N THR A 183 -12.40 -22.88 -19.30
CA THR A 183 -12.73 -22.99 -17.90
C THR A 183 -14.23 -22.93 -17.67
N PHE A 184 -14.67 -23.60 -16.62
CA PHE A 184 -16.03 -23.50 -16.12
C PHE A 184 -16.03 -22.86 -14.74
N TRP A 185 -16.81 -21.80 -14.60
CA TRP A 185 -16.92 -21.02 -13.37
C TRP A 185 -18.13 -21.46 -12.56
N LEU A 186 -17.91 -21.51 -11.26
CA LEU A 186 -18.98 -21.50 -10.27
C LEU A 186 -18.75 -20.31 -9.38
N ILE A 187 -19.75 -19.45 -9.26
CA ILE A 187 -19.72 -18.29 -8.38
C ILE A 187 -20.68 -18.57 -7.23
N GLY A 188 -20.25 -18.31 -6.01
CA GLY A 188 -21.02 -18.65 -4.82
C GLY A 188 -20.77 -17.67 -3.69
N GLN A 189 -21.53 -17.85 -2.61
CA GLN A 189 -21.34 -17.12 -1.38
C GLN A 189 -20.28 -17.83 -0.51
N ILE A 190 -19.45 -17.06 0.19
CA ILE A 190 -18.63 -17.59 1.29
C ILE A 190 -19.58 -17.93 2.45
N PRO A 191 -19.52 -19.12 3.11
CA PRO A 191 -20.64 -19.68 3.84
C PRO A 191 -21.13 -18.74 4.94
N ASP A 192 -22.46 -18.55 5.13
CA ASP A 192 -23.46 -19.57 5.49
C ASP A 192 -24.20 -20.41 4.40
N SER A 193 -23.76 -20.52 3.14
CA SER A 193 -24.31 -21.53 2.19
C SER A 193 -23.29 -22.07 1.17
N THR A 194 -23.48 -23.34 0.80
CA THR A 194 -22.54 -24.21 0.08
C THR A 194 -22.65 -24.13 -1.45
N PHE A 195 -21.51 -24.22 -2.13
CA PHE A 195 -21.45 -24.52 -3.56
C PHE A 195 -22.09 -25.88 -3.83
N ILE A 196 -23.26 -25.95 -4.47
CA ILE A 196 -23.90 -27.24 -4.81
C ILE A 196 -23.26 -27.80 -6.09
N VAL A 197 -22.26 -28.66 -5.89
CA VAL A 197 -21.81 -29.66 -6.86
C VAL A 197 -21.65 -30.97 -6.09
N ASP A 198 -22.62 -31.87 -6.22
CA ASP A 198 -22.44 -33.23 -5.73
C ASP A 198 -21.31 -33.88 -6.53
N THR A 199 -20.23 -34.22 -5.81
CA THR A 199 -19.12 -34.96 -6.37
C THR A 199 -19.49 -36.45 -6.26
N PRO A 200 -19.50 -37.23 -7.35
CA PRO A 200 -19.76 -38.64 -7.24
C PRO A 200 -18.66 -39.30 -6.38
N PRO A 201 -19.01 -40.29 -5.54
CA PRO A 201 -18.03 -40.98 -4.72
C PRO A 201 -17.01 -41.65 -5.63
N GLN A 202 -15.73 -41.35 -5.41
CA GLN A 202 -14.63 -42.00 -6.12
C GLN A 202 -14.76 -43.51 -5.92
N ALA A 203 -14.97 -44.22 -7.04
CA ALA A 203 -15.04 -45.67 -7.06
C ALA A 203 -13.74 -46.26 -6.49
N GLU A 204 -13.90 -47.19 -5.55
CA GLU A 204 -12.83 -48.05 -5.05
C GLU A 204 -12.10 -48.72 -6.22
N VAL A 205 -10.86 -48.30 -6.47
CA VAL A 205 -9.93 -49.08 -7.28
C VAL A 205 -9.37 -50.18 -6.39
N LYS A 206 -9.87 -51.40 -6.64
CA LYS A 206 -9.41 -52.64 -6.03
C LYS A 206 -7.93 -52.88 -6.26
N ALA A 207 -7.33 -53.48 -5.24
CA ALA A 207 -5.96 -53.91 -5.11
C ALA A 207 -5.36 -54.62 -6.34
N ILE A 208 -4.10 -54.29 -6.61
CA ILE A 208 -3.15 -55.23 -7.21
C ILE A 208 -2.06 -55.49 -6.16
N ASN A 209 -2.03 -56.72 -5.68
CA ASN A 209 -1.02 -57.25 -4.76
C ASN A 209 0.26 -57.65 -5.51
N ASN A 210 1.37 -57.45 -4.80
CA ASN A 210 2.65 -58.18 -4.82
C ASN A 210 3.64 -57.98 -5.98
N VAL A 211 4.76 -57.30 -5.66
CA VAL A 211 6.09 -57.89 -5.83
C VAL A 211 6.93 -57.64 -4.55
N LYS A 212 7.76 -58.64 -4.26
CA LYS A 212 8.42 -59.00 -3.01
C LYS A 212 9.50 -58.02 -2.54
N THR A 213 9.61 -57.99 -1.21
CA THR A 213 10.79 -57.75 -0.38
C THR A 213 12.15 -57.90 -1.06
N ASP A 214 12.98 -56.88 -0.90
CA ASP A 214 14.41 -57.08 -0.66
C ASP A 214 14.80 -56.35 0.64
N ASN A 215 15.29 -57.13 1.59
CA ASN A 215 15.94 -56.65 2.81
C ASN A 215 17.36 -56.26 2.44
N GLN A 216 17.75 -55.01 2.68
CA GLN A 216 19.14 -54.69 2.97
C GLN A 216 19.22 -53.82 4.23
N GLU A 217 20.22 -54.17 5.02
CA GLU A 217 20.40 -53.89 6.43
C GLU A 217 20.56 -52.39 6.69
N LYS A 218 19.85 -51.92 7.72
CA LYS A 218 20.01 -50.59 8.29
C LYS A 218 21.38 -50.47 8.95
N GLU A 219 22.26 -49.64 8.39
CA GLU A 219 23.25 -48.94 9.21
C GLU A 219 22.51 -48.01 10.19
N GLN A 220 22.80 -48.20 11.47
CA GLN A 220 22.22 -47.43 12.57
C GLN A 220 22.67 -45.97 12.48
N GLN A 221 21.77 -45.08 12.06
CA GLN A 221 21.90 -43.65 12.32
C GLN A 221 21.70 -43.38 13.83
N PRO A 222 22.41 -42.40 14.41
CA PRO A 222 22.39 -42.14 15.84
C PRO A 222 20.97 -41.84 16.31
N VAL A 223 20.55 -42.44 17.42
CA VAL A 223 19.23 -42.26 18.03
C VAL A 223 19.09 -40.80 18.45
N SER A 224 18.46 -39.98 17.60
CA SER A 224 18.10 -38.59 17.93
C SER A 224 17.21 -38.60 19.16
N THR A 225 17.63 -37.95 20.25
CA THR A 225 16.78 -37.88 21.44
C THR A 225 15.57 -36.99 21.15
N PRO A 226 14.45 -37.14 21.88
CA PRO A 226 13.29 -36.26 21.70
C PRO A 226 13.60 -34.77 21.90
N GLU A 227 14.63 -34.44 22.70
CA GLU A 227 15.08 -33.06 22.85
C GLU A 227 15.85 -32.57 21.63
N ASP A 228 16.64 -33.44 20.97
CA ASP A 228 17.30 -33.11 19.71
C ASP A 228 16.28 -32.84 18.59
N VAL A 229 15.23 -33.67 18.50
CA VAL A 229 14.13 -33.47 17.53
C VAL A 229 13.40 -32.15 17.80
N LYS A 230 13.22 -31.80 19.08
CA LYS A 230 12.63 -30.52 19.48
C LYS A 230 13.51 -29.32 19.12
N GLN A 231 14.83 -29.39 19.34
CA GLN A 231 15.74 -28.32 18.95
C GLN A 231 15.83 -28.16 17.43
N ARG A 232 15.85 -29.26 16.69
CA ARG A 232 15.75 -29.26 15.22
C ARG A 232 14.46 -28.59 14.74
N PHE A 233 13.34 -28.88 15.38
CA PHE A 233 12.07 -28.22 15.06
C PHE A 233 12.09 -26.72 15.32
N ILE A 234 12.69 -26.27 16.43
CA ILE A 234 12.85 -24.84 16.71
C ILE A 234 13.72 -24.17 15.64
N ALA A 235 14.83 -24.80 15.23
CA ALA A 235 15.71 -24.29 14.18
C ALA A 235 15.00 -24.20 12.83
N PHE A 236 14.21 -25.21 12.46
CA PHE A 236 13.39 -25.22 11.25
C PHE A 236 12.36 -24.07 11.23
N ILE A 237 11.66 -23.82 12.34
CA ILE A 237 10.72 -22.69 12.38
C ILE A 237 11.45 -21.36 12.23
N VAL A 238 12.62 -21.20 12.85
CA VAL A 238 13.43 -19.98 12.69
C VAL A 238 13.92 -19.82 11.24
N SER A 239 14.28 -20.90 10.54
CA SER A 239 14.71 -20.82 9.14
C SER A 239 13.59 -20.43 8.18
N THR A 240 12.31 -20.60 8.56
CA THR A 240 11.16 -20.06 7.81
C THR A 240 10.94 -18.55 8.00
N GLY A 241 11.82 -17.84 8.72
CA GLY A 241 11.73 -16.39 8.95
C GLY A 241 10.95 -15.99 10.19
N LEU A 242 10.49 -16.94 11.03
CA LEU A 242 9.74 -16.65 12.25
C LEU A 242 10.66 -16.39 13.47
N PRO A 243 10.33 -15.44 14.36
CA PRO A 243 11.15 -15.15 15.54
C PRO A 243 11.30 -16.35 16.49
N LEU A 244 12.45 -16.46 17.18
CA LEU A 244 12.75 -17.53 18.14
C LEU A 244 11.69 -17.70 19.24
N LYS A 245 11.06 -16.59 19.67
CA LYS A 245 9.95 -16.61 20.65
C LYS A 245 8.74 -17.37 20.10
N THR A 246 8.43 -17.19 18.82
CA THR A 246 7.36 -17.90 18.11
C THR A 246 7.75 -19.36 17.88
N ALA A 247 8.99 -19.65 17.48
CA ALA A 247 9.49 -21.03 17.32
C ALA A 247 9.37 -21.85 18.61
N LYS A 248 9.73 -21.26 19.77
CA LYS A 248 9.55 -21.88 21.09
C LYS A 248 8.07 -22.10 21.43
N ALA A 249 7.18 -21.20 21.04
CA ALA A 249 5.73 -21.37 21.24
C ALA A 249 5.16 -22.52 20.41
N TYR A 250 5.57 -22.65 19.14
CA TYR A 250 5.21 -23.79 18.28
C TYR A 250 5.70 -25.12 18.87
N ALA A 251 6.96 -25.19 19.31
CA ALA A 251 7.50 -26.38 19.96
C ALA A 251 6.76 -26.72 21.27
N GLY A 252 6.36 -25.71 22.04
CA GLY A 252 5.53 -25.88 23.25
C GLY A 252 4.14 -26.43 22.94
N ASN A 253 3.51 -25.96 21.86
CA ASN A 253 2.20 -26.44 21.43
C ASN A 253 2.27 -27.90 20.96
N VAL A 254 3.29 -28.29 20.18
CA VAL A 254 3.51 -29.70 19.80
C VAL A 254 3.68 -30.57 21.05
N LYS A 255 4.56 -30.16 21.99
CA LYS A 255 4.85 -30.92 23.20
C LYS A 255 3.61 -31.16 24.08
N ASN A 256 2.80 -30.12 24.26
CA ASN A 256 1.79 -30.11 25.32
C ASN A 256 0.37 -30.35 24.81
N MET A 257 0.04 -29.90 23.59
CA MET A 257 -1.35 -29.91 23.10
C MET A 257 -1.67 -31.17 22.30
N ILE A 258 -0.70 -31.78 21.62
CA ILE A 258 -0.93 -32.96 20.79
C ILE A 258 -1.19 -34.21 21.64
N PRO A 259 -0.48 -34.48 22.75
CA PRO A 259 -0.86 -35.57 23.63
C PRO A 259 -2.26 -35.41 24.23
N ILE A 260 -2.67 -34.17 24.53
CA ILE A 260 -4.04 -33.87 25.00
C ILE A 260 -5.05 -34.23 23.91
N ALA A 261 -4.80 -33.82 22.66
CA ALA A 261 -5.67 -34.13 21.53
C ALA A 261 -5.74 -35.65 21.26
N GLN A 262 -4.63 -36.38 21.36
CA GLN A 262 -4.60 -37.84 21.21
C GLN A 262 -5.34 -38.54 22.34
N LYS A 263 -5.18 -38.09 23.59
CA LYS A 263 -5.94 -38.60 24.74
C LYS A 263 -7.44 -38.35 24.61
N MET A 264 -7.85 -37.25 23.99
CA MET A 264 -9.27 -37.00 23.70
C MET A 264 -9.82 -37.98 22.63
N LEU A 265 -8.97 -38.51 21.76
CA LEU A 265 -9.36 -39.44 20.71
C LEU A 265 -9.55 -40.88 21.24
N ASP A 266 -8.63 -41.37 22.08
CA ASP A 266 -8.58 -42.78 22.50
C ASP A 266 -8.61 -43.02 24.02
N GLY A 267 -8.62 -41.95 24.82
CA GLY A 267 -8.64 -41.99 26.28
C GLY A 267 -7.30 -42.34 26.94
N GLN A 268 -6.23 -42.55 26.16
CA GLN A 268 -4.92 -43.01 26.65
C GLN A 268 -3.91 -41.88 26.78
N GLU A 269 -2.93 -42.04 27.68
CA GLU A 269 -1.80 -41.10 27.77
C GLU A 269 -0.81 -41.37 26.63
N HIS A 270 -0.41 -40.31 25.94
CA HIS A 270 0.52 -40.39 24.82
C HIS A 270 1.86 -39.72 25.17
N PRO A 271 3.00 -40.28 24.72
CA PRO A 271 4.29 -39.64 24.88
C PRO A 271 4.38 -38.34 24.06
N SER A 272 5.37 -37.51 24.37
CA SER A 272 5.64 -36.28 23.61
C SER A 272 5.80 -36.59 22.11
N PRO A 273 5.16 -35.86 21.18
CA PRO A 273 5.23 -36.17 19.74
C PRO A 273 6.65 -36.11 19.16
N PHE A 274 7.58 -35.46 19.86
CA PHE A 274 9.02 -35.50 19.53
C PHE A 274 9.66 -36.90 19.64
N THR A 275 8.97 -37.90 20.18
CA THR A 275 9.39 -39.31 20.11
C THR A 275 9.07 -39.96 18.76
N ILE A 276 8.27 -39.31 17.91
CA ILE A 276 7.82 -39.82 16.62
C ILE A 276 8.55 -39.05 15.52
N THR A 277 9.40 -39.75 14.77
CA THR A 277 10.15 -39.22 13.62
C THR A 277 9.69 -39.82 12.29
N ASN A 278 8.79 -40.81 12.32
CA ASN A 278 8.21 -41.39 11.12
C ASN A 278 7.11 -40.47 10.54
N ILE A 279 7.36 -39.88 9.38
CA ILE A 279 6.43 -38.98 8.72
C ILE A 279 5.07 -39.61 8.38
N GLY A 280 5.04 -40.90 8.01
CA GLY A 280 3.80 -41.62 7.70
C GLY A 280 2.93 -41.86 8.94
N GLU A 281 3.56 -42.05 10.10
CA GLU A 281 2.88 -42.10 11.40
C GLU A 281 2.35 -40.74 11.82
N LEU A 282 3.15 -39.66 11.68
CA LEU A 282 2.71 -38.31 11.99
C LEU A 282 1.52 -37.85 11.12
N LYS A 283 1.53 -38.18 9.82
CA LYS A 283 0.41 -37.87 8.90
C LYS A 283 -0.87 -38.59 9.32
N ARG A 284 -0.78 -39.89 9.66
CA ARG A 284 -1.93 -40.67 10.17
C ARG A 284 -2.49 -40.09 11.46
N ILE A 285 -1.63 -39.70 12.41
CA ILE A 285 -2.06 -39.04 13.65
C ILE A 285 -2.75 -37.71 13.33
N ASN A 286 -2.19 -36.90 12.43
CA ASN A 286 -2.77 -35.61 12.07
C ASN A 286 -4.16 -35.74 11.42
N GLU A 287 -4.33 -36.70 10.51
CA GLU A 287 -5.64 -36.99 9.90
C GLU A 287 -6.64 -37.48 10.94
N ALA A 288 -6.24 -38.42 11.81
CA ALA A 288 -7.12 -38.98 12.84
C ALA A 288 -7.58 -37.95 13.87
N LEU A 289 -6.68 -37.05 14.32
CA LEU A 289 -6.99 -36.03 15.31
C LEU A 289 -8.04 -35.03 14.80
N TRP A 290 -7.86 -34.52 13.58
CA TRP A 290 -8.70 -33.43 13.09
C TRP A 290 -9.97 -33.89 12.39
N ALA A 291 -10.08 -35.18 12.07
CA ALA A 291 -11.32 -35.81 11.62
C ALA A 291 -12.31 -36.07 12.77
N ASN A 292 -11.85 -36.09 14.02
CA ASN A 292 -12.71 -36.24 15.18
C ASN A 292 -13.38 -34.90 15.58
N GLU A 293 -14.71 -34.89 15.64
CA GLU A 293 -15.50 -33.66 15.86
C GLU A 293 -15.23 -33.02 17.24
N GLU A 294 -15.01 -33.81 18.28
CA GLU A 294 -14.76 -33.33 19.64
C GLU A 294 -13.37 -32.70 19.75
N VAL A 295 -12.35 -33.36 19.19
CA VAL A 295 -10.98 -32.85 19.12
C VAL A 295 -10.90 -31.59 18.25
N SER A 296 -11.65 -31.56 17.15
CA SER A 296 -11.72 -30.40 16.25
C SER A 296 -12.35 -29.17 16.94
N LYS A 297 -13.49 -29.35 17.65
CA LYS A 297 -14.11 -28.28 18.46
C LYS A 297 -13.17 -27.76 19.54
N TRP A 298 -12.49 -28.65 20.26
CA TRP A 298 -11.49 -28.26 21.25
C TRP A 298 -10.34 -27.46 20.64
N ASN A 299 -9.87 -27.84 19.46
CA ASN A 299 -8.81 -27.11 18.76
C ASN A 299 -9.27 -25.70 18.32
N VAL A 300 -10.53 -25.53 17.92
CA VAL A 300 -11.14 -24.21 17.66
C VAL A 300 -11.11 -23.32 18.90
N GLU A 301 -11.48 -23.86 20.07
CA GLU A 301 -11.42 -23.13 21.36
C GLU A 301 -9.99 -22.73 21.76
N LYS A 302 -9.00 -23.50 21.30
CA LYS A 302 -7.58 -23.16 21.46
C LYS A 302 -7.02 -22.32 20.32
N HIS A 303 -7.87 -21.68 19.51
CA HIS A 303 -7.51 -20.83 18.38
C HIS A 303 -6.63 -21.54 17.34
N HIS A 304 -6.90 -22.82 17.05
CA HIS A 304 -6.19 -23.65 16.07
C HIS A 304 -4.67 -23.83 16.32
N ARG A 305 -4.20 -23.51 17.54
CA ARG A 305 -2.78 -23.53 17.90
C ARG A 305 -2.18 -24.94 17.84
N ALA A 306 -2.95 -25.98 18.15
CA ALA A 306 -2.47 -27.36 18.13
C ALA A 306 -2.27 -27.86 16.69
N SER A 307 -3.28 -27.68 15.84
CA SER A 307 -3.19 -28.09 14.43
C SER A 307 -2.13 -27.31 13.65
N ALA A 308 -2.00 -26.00 13.88
CA ALA A 308 -0.97 -25.18 13.23
C ALA A 308 0.44 -25.65 13.62
N ALA A 309 0.65 -25.96 14.91
CA ALA A 309 1.95 -26.41 15.39
C ALA A 309 2.33 -27.81 14.87
N PHE A 310 1.36 -28.73 14.81
CA PHE A 310 1.61 -30.10 14.34
C PHE A 310 1.86 -30.19 12.84
N ARG A 311 1.16 -29.38 12.03
CA ARG A 311 1.43 -29.30 10.58
C ARG A 311 2.83 -28.78 10.29
N MET A 312 3.30 -27.76 11.01
CA MET A 312 4.68 -27.30 10.86
C MET A 312 5.70 -28.36 11.28
N TYR A 313 5.40 -29.15 12.31
CA TYR A 313 6.25 -30.27 12.72
C TYR A 313 6.34 -31.35 11.65
N ILE A 314 5.24 -31.67 10.97
CA ILE A 314 5.23 -32.57 9.81
C ILE A 314 6.01 -31.98 8.62
N LYS A 315 5.89 -30.67 8.38
CA LYS A 315 6.58 -29.96 7.28
C LYS A 315 8.11 -30.02 7.43
N MET A 316 8.63 -30.01 8.65
CA MET A 316 10.07 -30.19 8.90
C MET A 316 10.60 -31.49 8.26
N PHE A 317 9.93 -32.61 8.49
CA PHE A 317 10.35 -33.91 7.93
C PHE A 317 10.07 -34.04 6.42
N GLN A 318 9.13 -33.27 5.88
CA GLN A 318 8.91 -33.19 4.44
C GLN A 318 10.07 -32.47 3.75
N ALA A 319 10.53 -31.35 4.31
CA ALA A 319 11.66 -30.60 3.80
C ALA A 319 12.98 -31.39 3.87
N GLU A 320 13.16 -32.21 4.91
CA GLU A 320 14.33 -33.09 5.07
C GLU A 320 14.36 -34.27 4.08
N SER A 321 13.22 -34.65 3.51
CA SER A 321 13.13 -35.73 2.52
C SER A 321 13.48 -35.31 1.09
N SER A 322 13.75 -34.02 0.87
CA SER A 322 13.79 -33.41 -0.47
C SER A 322 15.09 -32.70 -0.88
N ASP A 323 16.20 -32.76 -0.11
CA ASP A 323 17.57 -32.75 -0.67
C ASP A 323 18.68 -32.63 0.38
N ILE A 324 19.75 -33.39 0.13
CA ILE A 324 21.11 -33.18 0.64
C ILE A 324 21.71 -32.03 -0.18
N THR A 325 22.01 -30.89 0.44
CA THR A 325 23.11 -29.99 0.01
C THR A 325 23.44 -28.99 1.13
N GLU A 326 24.65 -29.11 1.68
CA GLU A 326 25.43 -28.06 2.38
C GLU A 326 25.72 -26.87 1.41
N VAL A 327 26.04 -25.61 1.73
CA VAL A 327 26.64 -24.82 2.84
C VAL A 327 26.28 -23.32 2.51
N PRO A 328 26.78 -22.23 3.15
CA PRO A 328 27.07 -21.86 4.55
C PRO A 328 26.28 -20.62 5.04
N ASN A 329 26.40 -20.44 6.37
CA ASN A 329 25.88 -19.39 7.22
C ASN A 329 26.81 -18.15 7.21
N GLU A 330 26.28 -16.94 7.00
CA GLU A 330 26.92 -15.70 7.45
C GLU A 330 25.94 -14.86 8.27
N SER A 331 26.22 -14.78 9.57
CA SER A 331 25.58 -13.89 10.53
C SER A 331 26.22 -12.50 10.52
N LYS A 332 25.41 -11.43 10.49
CA LYS A 332 25.81 -10.13 11.05
C LYS A 332 24.67 -9.44 11.83
N PRO A 333 25.01 -8.64 12.86
CA PRO A 333 24.12 -8.28 13.95
C PRO A 333 23.33 -6.98 13.66
N LYS A 334 22.13 -6.84 14.23
CA LYS A 334 21.40 -5.55 14.28
C LYS A 334 21.38 -5.02 15.72
N VAL A 335 21.94 -3.83 15.90
CA VAL A 335 21.83 -2.98 17.10
C VAL A 335 20.48 -2.25 17.03
N ALA A 336 19.74 -2.20 18.14
CA ALA A 336 18.46 -1.54 18.24
C ALA A 336 18.63 -0.05 18.64
N HIS A 337 18.04 0.87 17.87
CA HIS A 337 17.82 2.26 18.30
C HIS A 337 16.53 2.33 19.12
N VAL A 338 16.57 3.00 20.29
CA VAL A 338 15.40 3.29 21.12
C VAL A 338 15.14 4.79 21.02
N MET A 339 14.14 5.20 20.23
CA MET A 339 13.64 6.58 20.18
C MET A 339 12.65 6.82 21.34
N ASP A 340 12.72 7.98 22.00
CA ASP A 340 11.73 8.43 22.99
C ASP A 340 10.49 8.99 22.28
N PHE A 341 9.35 8.31 22.43
CA PHE A 341 8.09 8.69 21.80
C PHE A 341 7.22 9.63 22.64
N THR A 342 7.71 10.19 23.74
CA THR A 342 6.90 11.09 24.59
C THR A 342 6.28 12.25 23.79
N LEU A 343 4.96 12.43 23.92
CA LEU A 343 4.23 13.51 23.25
C LEU A 343 4.62 14.85 23.88
N THR A 344 4.87 15.84 23.03
CA THR A 344 4.91 17.25 23.43
C THR A 344 3.54 17.72 23.87
N LYS A 345 3.51 18.87 24.56
CA LYS A 345 2.26 19.50 24.99
C LYS A 345 1.30 19.72 23.81
N ASP A 346 1.81 20.22 22.69
CA ASP A 346 1.01 20.52 21.49
C ASP A 346 0.46 19.25 20.82
N GLU A 347 1.22 18.15 20.84
CA GLU A 347 0.76 16.86 20.30
C GLU A 347 -0.27 16.19 21.24
N GLU A 348 -0.15 16.36 22.55
CA GLU A 348 -1.15 15.89 23.52
C GLU A 348 -2.47 16.66 23.37
N GLU A 349 -2.40 17.99 23.16
CA GLU A 349 -3.57 18.84 22.86
C GLU A 349 -4.23 18.46 21.52
N GLN A 350 -3.43 18.15 20.48
CA GLN A 350 -3.93 17.68 19.19
C GLN A 350 -4.64 16.33 19.32
N LYS A 351 -4.03 15.39 20.06
CA LYS A 351 -4.61 14.08 20.36
C LYS A 351 -5.90 14.20 21.17
N GLU A 352 -5.96 15.09 22.15
CA GLU A 352 -7.19 15.32 22.94
C GLU A 352 -8.30 15.92 22.06
N SER A 353 -7.97 16.85 21.18
CA SER A 353 -8.89 17.43 20.20
C SER A 353 -9.43 16.38 19.23
N TYR A 354 -8.58 15.49 18.74
CA TYR A 354 -8.99 14.33 17.93
C TYR A 354 -9.93 13.39 18.70
N MET A 355 -9.61 13.06 19.95
CA MET A 355 -10.47 12.20 20.78
C MET A 355 -11.82 12.87 21.09
N LYS A 356 -11.87 14.20 21.20
CA LYS A 356 -13.09 14.98 21.33
C LYS A 356 -13.92 14.94 20.04
N PHE A 357 -13.31 15.14 18.88
CA PHE A 357 -13.95 15.00 17.57
C PHE A 357 -14.62 13.62 17.39
N LEU A 358 -13.91 12.53 17.71
CA LEU A 358 -14.49 11.18 17.63
C LEU A 358 -15.69 10.97 18.57
N ARG A 359 -15.70 11.68 19.71
CA ARG A 359 -16.80 11.62 20.69
C ARG A 359 -18.01 12.42 20.22
N GLU A 360 -17.79 13.67 19.83
CA GLU A 360 -18.85 14.65 19.61
C GLU A 360 -19.42 14.57 18.20
N GLU A 361 -18.59 14.41 17.18
CA GLU A 361 -19.03 14.42 15.77
C GLU A 361 -19.27 13.02 15.21
N ARG A 362 -18.55 12.01 15.72
CA ARG A 362 -18.68 10.61 15.27
C ARG A 362 -19.43 9.70 16.25
N GLY A 363 -19.80 10.19 17.42
CA GLY A 363 -20.60 9.45 18.41
C GLY A 363 -19.97 8.15 18.91
N MET A 364 -18.64 8.04 18.88
CA MET A 364 -17.94 6.78 19.20
C MET A 364 -17.89 6.50 20.71
N VAL A 365 -17.90 5.22 21.08
CA VAL A 365 -17.80 4.80 22.48
C VAL A 365 -16.37 5.02 23.04
N PRO A 366 -16.22 5.40 24.32
CA PRO A 366 -14.90 5.78 24.89
C PRO A 366 -13.80 4.75 24.71
N MET A 367 -14.12 3.45 24.83
CA MET A 367 -13.15 2.37 24.63
C MET A 367 -12.63 2.31 23.19
N SER A 368 -13.49 2.58 22.21
CA SER A 368 -13.10 2.64 20.80
C SER A 368 -12.23 3.87 20.51
N ILE A 369 -12.57 5.04 21.05
CA ILE A 369 -11.77 6.26 20.90
C ILE A 369 -10.35 6.04 21.43
N THR A 370 -10.22 5.48 22.63
CA THR A 370 -8.92 5.14 23.22
C THR A 370 -8.15 4.11 22.40
N ASN A 371 -8.83 3.13 21.78
CA ASN A 371 -8.17 2.17 20.89
C ASN A 371 -7.64 2.82 19.62
N TYR A 372 -8.43 3.68 18.96
CA TYR A 372 -8.02 4.40 17.74
C TYR A 372 -6.82 5.31 18.03
N ALA A 373 -6.89 6.08 19.12
CA ALA A 373 -5.82 6.98 19.51
C ALA A 373 -4.51 6.24 19.85
N ASN A 374 -4.60 5.09 20.52
CA ASN A 374 -3.44 4.26 20.85
C ASN A 374 -2.88 3.51 19.64
N LEU A 375 -3.71 3.10 18.68
CA LEU A 375 -3.25 2.47 17.45
C LEU A 375 -2.37 3.43 16.64
N LEU A 376 -2.81 4.68 16.49
CA LEU A 376 -2.02 5.73 15.84
C LEU A 376 -0.70 5.97 16.56
N TYR A 377 -0.74 6.18 17.87
CA TYR A 377 0.43 6.59 18.64
C TYR A 377 1.42 5.47 18.92
N LYS A 378 0.94 4.30 19.38
CA LYS A 378 1.81 3.23 19.91
C LYS A 378 2.16 2.18 18.89
N LYS A 379 1.44 2.12 17.76
CA LYS A 379 1.66 1.10 16.72
C LYS A 379 2.02 1.72 15.37
N LEU A 380 1.22 2.66 14.88
CA LEU A 380 1.46 3.23 13.56
C LEU A 380 2.62 4.21 13.55
N SER A 381 2.69 5.11 14.54
CA SER A 381 3.75 6.14 14.61
C SER A 381 5.17 5.55 14.65
N PRO A 382 5.48 4.48 15.41
CA PRO A 382 6.80 3.85 15.33
C PRO A 382 7.12 3.26 13.96
N LEU A 383 6.13 2.62 13.31
CA LEU A 383 6.34 2.01 11.99
C LEU A 383 6.55 3.06 10.89
N ILE A 384 5.82 4.17 10.93
CA ILE A 384 6.01 5.30 10.01
C ILE A 384 7.35 5.98 10.30
N CYS A 385 7.75 6.13 11.58
CA CYS A 385 9.04 6.70 11.96
C CYS A 385 10.22 5.88 11.43
N ASP A 386 10.15 4.55 11.56
CA ASP A 386 11.16 3.63 11.04
C ASP A 386 11.31 3.74 9.51
N TYR A 387 10.24 4.12 8.81
CA TYR A 387 10.23 4.32 7.36
C TYR A 387 10.69 5.72 6.91
N TYR A 388 10.17 6.79 7.51
CA TYR A 388 10.45 8.17 7.05
C TYR A 388 11.75 8.79 7.56
N ASN A 389 12.41 8.26 8.61
CA ASN A 389 13.60 8.87 9.23
C ASN A 389 13.43 10.36 9.64
N SER A 390 14.47 10.95 10.26
CA SER A 390 14.46 11.71 11.53
C SER A 390 13.45 12.83 11.83
N ASP A 391 12.64 13.31 10.88
CA ASP A 391 11.70 14.42 11.11
C ASP A 391 10.29 13.95 11.49
N PHE A 392 9.93 12.71 11.14
CA PHE A 392 8.64 12.13 11.54
C PHE A 392 8.68 11.69 13.01
N ARG A 393 8.03 12.46 13.89
CA ARG A 393 7.90 12.11 15.32
C ARG A 393 6.77 11.12 15.59
N ASN A 394 5.55 11.50 15.22
CA ASN A 394 4.35 10.69 15.38
C ASN A 394 3.21 11.28 14.55
N VAL A 395 2.14 10.51 14.36
CA VAL A 395 0.98 10.94 13.57
C VAL A 395 0.37 12.25 14.07
N TYR A 396 0.38 12.52 15.38
CA TYR A 396 -0.17 13.76 15.94
C TYR A 396 0.70 15.00 15.71
N ALA A 397 1.94 14.83 15.26
CA ALA A 397 2.79 15.93 14.83
C ALA A 397 2.37 16.50 13.46
N VAL A 398 1.63 15.72 12.66
CA VAL A 398 1.23 16.11 11.30
C VAL A 398 -0.14 16.78 11.33
N LYS A 399 -0.16 18.10 11.12
CA LYS A 399 -1.38 18.93 11.11
C LYS A 399 -1.83 19.34 9.70
N ASP A 400 -1.02 19.10 8.68
CA ASP A 400 -1.30 19.46 7.29
C ASP A 400 -2.01 18.31 6.56
N LEU A 401 -3.13 18.61 5.90
CA LEU A 401 -3.95 17.60 5.20
C LEU A 401 -3.23 17.05 3.97
N LYS A 402 -2.47 17.87 3.24
CA LYS A 402 -1.74 17.43 2.03
C LYS A 402 -0.61 16.45 2.39
N ALA A 403 0.12 16.73 3.46
CA ALA A 403 1.11 15.82 4.03
C ALA A 403 0.48 14.50 4.50
N LEU A 404 -0.69 14.56 5.13
CA LEU A 404 -1.40 13.34 5.55
C LEU A 404 -1.93 12.50 4.38
N ILE A 405 -2.40 13.14 3.29
CA ILE A 405 -2.79 12.43 2.06
C ILE A 405 -1.58 11.72 1.47
N LYS A 406 -0.46 12.42 1.33
CA LYS A 406 0.79 11.84 0.84
C LYS A 406 1.28 10.66 1.69
N ILE A 407 1.26 10.79 3.02
CA ILE A 407 1.61 9.69 3.93
C ILE A 407 0.65 8.51 3.71
N ASP A 408 -0.66 8.76 3.59
CA ASP A 408 -1.62 7.69 3.33
C ASP A 408 -1.33 6.94 2.03
N ASP A 409 -1.00 7.67 0.96
CA ASP A 409 -0.73 7.07 -0.35
C ASP A 409 0.56 6.22 -0.35
N GLU A 410 1.53 6.57 0.49
CA GLU A 410 2.86 5.95 0.49
C GLU A 410 2.99 4.77 1.47
N ILE A 411 2.36 4.82 2.65
CA ILE A 411 2.73 3.90 3.73
C ILE A 411 2.13 2.50 3.65
N TRP A 412 0.98 2.33 2.98
CA TRP A 412 0.23 1.07 3.05
C TRP A 412 0.80 -0.03 2.15
N ASP A 413 1.67 0.31 1.20
CA ASP A 413 2.40 -0.65 0.37
C ASP A 413 3.70 -1.16 1.04
N ILE A 414 4.10 -0.57 2.17
CA ILE A 414 5.29 -0.98 2.93
C ILE A 414 5.00 -2.33 3.63
N PRO A 415 5.79 -3.38 3.39
CA PRO A 415 5.51 -4.72 3.89
C PRO A 415 5.29 -4.80 5.41
N GLU A 416 6.06 -4.07 6.20
CA GLU A 416 5.97 -4.04 7.66
C GLU A 416 4.69 -3.35 8.17
N ILE A 417 4.30 -2.25 7.53
CA ILE A 417 3.07 -1.49 7.88
C ILE A 417 1.83 -2.24 7.40
N ASN A 418 1.88 -2.80 6.20
CA ASN A 418 0.82 -3.63 5.63
C ASN A 418 0.57 -4.86 6.51
N ALA A 419 1.64 -5.60 6.86
CA ALA A 419 1.53 -6.74 7.76
C ALA A 419 1.01 -6.35 9.15
N ALA A 420 1.40 -5.17 9.66
CA ALA A 420 0.87 -4.65 10.91
C ALA A 420 -0.64 -4.32 10.79
N ASP A 421 -1.08 -3.71 9.70
CA ASP A 421 -2.49 -3.40 9.47
C ASP A 421 -3.34 -4.66 9.29
N GLU A 422 -2.86 -5.63 8.50
CA GLU A 422 -3.45 -6.96 8.37
C GLU A 422 -3.58 -7.66 9.74
N SER A 423 -2.53 -7.62 10.57
CA SER A 423 -2.55 -8.19 11.92
C SER A 423 -3.59 -7.53 12.84
N THR A 424 -3.91 -6.26 12.60
CA THR A 424 -4.95 -5.53 13.32
C THR A 424 -6.32 -5.60 12.65
N LYS A 425 -6.44 -6.28 11.49
CA LYS A 425 -7.64 -6.39 10.65
C LYS A 425 -8.10 -5.05 10.07
N GLY A 426 -7.17 -4.24 9.55
CA GLY A 426 -7.49 -2.94 8.94
C GLY A 426 -7.76 -1.82 9.94
N LYS A 427 -7.38 -2.01 11.21
CA LYS A 427 -7.65 -1.02 12.26
C LYS A 427 -6.61 0.10 12.27
N LEU A 428 -5.41 -0.11 11.75
CA LEU A 428 -4.41 0.96 11.66
C LEU A 428 -4.79 1.92 10.54
N SER A 429 -5.14 1.41 9.36
CA SER A 429 -5.65 2.20 8.23
C SER A 429 -6.94 2.94 8.59
N ALA A 430 -7.91 2.24 9.18
CA ALA A 430 -9.13 2.90 9.68
C ALA A 430 -8.85 3.97 10.74
N SER A 431 -7.84 3.78 11.61
CA SER A 431 -7.49 4.80 12.60
C SER A 431 -6.82 6.01 11.97
N PHE A 432 -6.00 5.82 10.94
CA PHE A 432 -5.31 6.90 10.22
C PHE A 432 -6.29 7.71 9.37
N GLN A 433 -7.22 7.04 8.66
CA GLN A 433 -8.30 7.71 7.95
C GLN A 433 -9.14 8.58 8.90
N ARG A 434 -9.47 8.11 10.10
CA ARG A 434 -10.19 8.92 11.09
C ARG A 434 -9.42 10.14 11.57
N TYR A 435 -8.10 10.07 11.60
CA TYR A 435 -7.28 11.23 11.91
C TYR A 435 -7.25 12.23 10.75
N ARG A 436 -7.23 11.76 9.50
CA ARG A 436 -7.40 12.62 8.31
C ARG A 436 -8.73 13.35 8.31
N ASP A 437 -9.84 12.64 8.54
CA ASP A 437 -11.18 13.24 8.66
C ASP A 437 -11.19 14.40 9.67
N PHE A 438 -10.47 14.24 10.78
CA PHE A 438 -10.36 15.25 11.82
C PHE A 438 -9.56 16.46 11.34
N VAL A 439 -8.40 16.27 10.71
CA VAL A 439 -7.60 17.39 10.19
C VAL A 439 -8.35 18.12 9.09
N GLU A 440 -9.01 17.39 8.19
CA GLU A 440 -9.88 17.94 7.14
C GLU A 440 -11.02 18.78 7.72
N SER A 441 -11.68 18.32 8.80
CA SER A 441 -12.76 19.06 9.46
C SER A 441 -12.35 20.40 10.07
N ASN A 442 -11.04 20.63 10.26
CA ASN A 442 -10.51 21.88 10.80
C ASN A 442 -10.15 22.90 9.71
N LEU A 443 -10.22 22.53 8.43
CA LEU A 443 -9.91 23.42 7.30
C LEU A 443 -11.15 24.19 6.82
N SER A 444 -10.92 25.38 6.28
CA SER A 444 -11.96 26.15 5.62
C SER A 444 -12.26 25.64 4.21
N ASP A 445 -13.45 25.95 3.71
CA ASP A 445 -13.90 25.59 2.35
C ASP A 445 -12.99 26.14 1.23
N ASP A 446 -12.21 27.20 1.50
CA ASP A 446 -11.27 27.81 0.55
C ASP A 446 -9.93 27.04 0.53
N GLU A 447 -9.46 26.56 1.69
CA GLU A 447 -8.27 25.70 1.82
C GLU A 447 -8.53 24.31 1.23
N LEU A 448 -9.72 23.73 1.45
CA LEU A 448 -10.10 22.47 0.81
C LEU A 448 -10.24 22.61 -0.71
N PHE A 449 -10.70 23.77 -1.18
CA PHE A 449 -10.83 24.04 -2.62
C PHE A 449 -9.48 24.21 -3.31
N SER A 450 -8.50 24.86 -2.67
CA SER A 450 -7.14 24.93 -3.22
C SER A 450 -6.46 23.57 -3.24
N ILE A 451 -6.69 22.72 -2.23
CA ILE A 451 -6.17 21.34 -2.19
C ILE A 451 -6.80 20.48 -3.29
N ALA A 452 -8.08 20.66 -3.60
CA ALA A 452 -8.82 19.81 -4.56
C ALA A 452 -8.86 20.34 -6.03
N PHE A 453 -8.73 21.66 -6.24
CA PHE A 453 -8.93 22.32 -7.54
C PHE A 453 -7.87 23.37 -7.88
N GLY A 454 -6.78 23.48 -7.12
CA GLY A 454 -5.63 24.25 -7.59
C GLY A 454 -5.15 23.65 -8.92
N ASP A 455 -5.39 24.37 -10.02
CA ASP A 455 -5.06 23.93 -11.38
C ASP A 455 -3.57 23.55 -11.48
N ASP A 456 -3.27 22.39 -12.06
CA ASP A 456 -1.92 21.98 -12.48
C ASP A 456 -1.36 22.86 -13.64
N ASN A 457 -2.03 23.96 -14.02
CA ASN A 457 -1.65 24.86 -15.12
C ASN A 457 -2.07 26.33 -14.91
N GLU A 458 -1.77 26.93 -13.77
CA GLU A 458 -1.38 28.34 -13.73
C GLU A 458 0.06 28.40 -13.20
N ASP A 459 0.94 29.03 -13.97
CA ASP A 459 2.39 29.06 -13.78
C ASP A 459 2.79 29.27 -12.30
N GLU A 460 3.67 28.37 -11.83
CA GLU A 460 4.73 28.60 -10.85
C GLU A 460 4.40 29.61 -9.73
N ALA A 461 3.58 29.17 -8.79
CA ALA A 461 3.75 29.54 -7.39
C ALA A 461 4.04 28.26 -6.60
N GLU A 462 5.27 27.75 -6.77
CA GLU A 462 5.85 26.72 -5.91
C GLU A 462 5.74 27.16 -4.44
N GLU A 463 4.89 26.52 -3.64
CA GLU A 463 5.28 26.24 -2.26
C GLU A 463 6.12 24.97 -2.29
N GLU A 464 7.41 25.26 -2.44
CA GLU A 464 8.62 24.47 -2.64
C GLU A 464 8.63 23.10 -1.95
N ASN A 465 8.40 22.02 -2.71
CA ASN A 465 9.11 20.79 -2.42
C ASN A 465 10.51 20.93 -3.00
N ILE A 466 11.46 21.40 -2.17
CA ILE A 466 12.83 21.75 -2.56
C ILE A 466 13.57 20.57 -3.23
N VAL A 467 13.14 19.32 -2.96
CA VAL A 467 13.77 18.09 -3.45
C VAL A 467 12.91 17.42 -4.54
N LYS A 468 13.46 17.30 -5.76
CA LYS A 468 12.87 16.61 -6.92
C LYS A 468 13.45 15.19 -7.05
N LEU A 469 12.61 14.15 -7.11
CA LEU A 469 13.08 12.75 -7.16
C LEU A 469 13.85 12.41 -8.44
N GLU A 470 13.37 12.90 -9.59
CA GLU A 470 14.04 12.72 -10.89
C GLU A 470 14.06 14.02 -11.68
N ILE A 471 15.17 14.28 -12.38
CA ILE A 471 15.31 15.41 -13.30
C ILE A 471 16.02 14.99 -14.59
N GLY A 472 15.69 15.64 -15.71
CA GLY A 472 16.37 15.39 -16.98
C GLY A 472 17.87 15.71 -16.92
N LYS A 473 18.70 14.87 -17.54
CA LYS A 473 20.18 14.98 -17.51
C LYS A 473 20.74 16.36 -17.84
N LYS A 474 20.07 17.13 -18.71
CA LYS A 474 20.50 18.48 -19.10
C LYS A 474 20.43 19.51 -17.95
N TYR A 475 19.68 19.21 -16.88
CA TYR A 475 19.48 20.08 -15.73
C TYR A 475 20.35 19.70 -14.53
N GLN A 476 20.85 18.46 -14.51
CA GLN A 476 21.80 17.95 -13.51
C GLN A 476 23.11 18.75 -13.60
N TYR A 477 23.58 19.26 -12.47
CA TYR A 477 24.79 20.09 -12.34
C TYR A 477 24.80 21.40 -13.14
N ALA A 478 23.73 21.70 -13.88
CA ALA A 478 23.50 22.98 -14.54
C ALA A 478 22.69 23.92 -13.62
N GLN A 479 21.59 23.41 -13.06
CA GLN A 479 20.72 24.17 -12.14
C GLN A 479 20.32 23.36 -10.90
N TYR A 480 20.45 22.03 -10.94
CA TYR A 480 20.19 21.15 -9.80
C TYR A 480 21.47 20.50 -9.28
N LEU A 481 21.57 20.32 -7.96
CA LEU A 481 22.59 19.51 -7.32
C LEU A 481 21.98 18.26 -6.68
N PRO A 482 22.72 17.13 -6.64
CA PRO A 482 22.23 15.91 -6.01
C PRO A 482 22.21 16.06 -4.48
N LEU A 483 21.10 15.62 -3.88
CA LEU A 483 20.95 15.42 -2.45
C LEU A 483 21.35 13.97 -2.12
N TYR A 484 22.33 13.82 -1.23
CA TYR A 484 22.79 12.54 -0.75
C TYR A 484 22.55 12.41 0.75
N SER A 485 22.28 11.18 1.20
CA SER A 485 22.58 10.83 2.58
C SER A 485 24.08 11.05 2.84
N VAL A 486 24.47 11.41 4.07
CA VAL A 486 25.88 11.67 4.39
C VAL A 486 26.77 10.46 4.06
N ARG A 487 26.26 9.23 4.29
CA ARG A 487 26.94 7.98 3.92
C ARG A 487 27.09 7.84 2.39
N ALA A 488 26.06 8.23 1.64
CA ALA A 488 26.07 8.16 0.19
C ALA A 488 27.08 9.12 -0.44
N ALA A 489 27.12 10.37 0.03
CA ALA A 489 28.13 11.35 -0.39
C ALA A 489 29.55 10.80 -0.17
N CYS A 490 29.80 10.19 0.99
CA CYS A 490 31.11 9.60 1.29
C CYS A 490 31.44 8.42 0.36
N GLY A 491 30.45 7.62 -0.05
CA GLY A 491 30.64 6.53 -1.01
C GLY A 491 30.94 7.00 -2.43
N ALA A 492 30.11 7.92 -2.95
CA ALA A 492 30.22 8.47 -4.30
C ALA A 492 31.58 9.16 -4.51
N PHE A 493 32.04 9.90 -3.50
CA PHE A 493 33.26 10.70 -3.58
C PHE A 493 34.53 10.00 -3.04
N ALA A 494 34.42 8.82 -2.41
CA ALA A 494 35.58 8.04 -1.98
C ALA A 494 35.99 6.92 -2.96
N ASN A 495 35.03 6.25 -3.62
CA ASN A 495 35.29 5.00 -4.35
C ASN A 495 34.70 4.96 -5.77
N GLU A 496 34.23 6.10 -6.32
CA GLU A 496 33.64 6.19 -7.67
C GLU A 496 32.54 5.14 -7.94
N LYS A 497 31.76 4.77 -6.92
CA LYS A 497 30.61 3.86 -7.06
C LYS A 497 29.35 4.63 -7.41
N GLU A 498 28.45 4.00 -8.16
CA GLU A 498 27.06 4.46 -8.22
C GLU A 498 26.45 4.37 -6.82
N VAL A 499 25.95 5.50 -6.33
CA VAL A 499 25.27 5.59 -5.05
C VAL A 499 23.91 6.24 -5.28
N GLU A 500 22.89 5.69 -4.62
CA GLU A 500 21.52 6.19 -4.70
C GLU A 500 21.44 7.64 -4.18
N THR A 501 20.81 8.51 -4.98
CA THR A 501 20.49 9.89 -4.63
C THR A 501 19.13 9.95 -3.95
N GLU A 502 19.00 10.72 -2.87
CA GLU A 502 17.69 11.00 -2.24
C GLU A 502 16.81 11.88 -3.14
N GLY A 503 17.45 12.69 -3.99
CA GLY A 503 16.80 13.52 -5.00
C GLY A 503 17.72 14.61 -5.52
N TRP A 504 17.13 15.64 -6.11
CA TRP A 504 17.80 16.77 -6.75
C TRP A 504 17.19 18.08 -6.27
N VAL A 505 18.04 19.02 -5.86
CA VAL A 505 17.60 20.32 -5.33
C VAL A 505 17.96 21.42 -6.32
N ASP A 506 16.99 22.28 -6.60
CA ASP A 506 17.23 23.47 -7.43
C ASP A 506 18.08 24.47 -6.65
N VAL A 507 19.21 24.87 -7.21
CA VAL A 507 20.12 25.83 -6.57
C VAL A 507 20.12 27.20 -7.27
N SER A 508 19.33 27.36 -8.33
CA SER A 508 19.32 28.57 -9.16
C SER A 508 18.97 29.84 -8.38
N THR A 509 18.11 29.73 -7.37
CA THR A 509 17.66 30.85 -6.53
C THR A 509 18.58 31.15 -5.34
N SER A 510 19.50 30.24 -5.01
CA SER A 510 20.40 30.35 -3.84
C SER A 510 21.65 31.20 -4.08
N GLY A 511 21.87 31.68 -5.31
CA GLY A 511 23.11 32.34 -5.73
C GLY A 511 24.31 31.38 -5.88
N ILE A 512 24.10 30.08 -5.66
CA ILE A 512 25.12 29.04 -5.80
C ILE A 512 25.15 28.58 -7.26
N ARG A 513 26.34 28.63 -7.88
CA ARG A 513 26.53 28.08 -9.22
C ARG A 513 26.81 26.58 -9.13
N ALA A 514 25.86 25.77 -9.61
CA ALA A 514 25.99 24.31 -9.66
C ALA A 514 27.25 23.86 -10.43
N LYS A 515 27.91 22.82 -9.91
CA LYS A 515 29.08 22.16 -10.51
C LYS A 515 29.03 20.66 -10.20
N GLU A 516 29.65 19.84 -11.02
CA GLU A 516 29.69 18.36 -10.86
C GLU A 516 30.36 17.90 -9.57
N ASN A 517 31.27 18.71 -9.00
CA ASN A 517 31.92 18.41 -7.73
C ASN A 517 31.17 18.95 -6.51
N MET A 518 29.90 19.37 -6.65
CA MET A 518 29.08 19.84 -5.56
C MET A 518 27.93 18.88 -5.26
N PHE A 519 27.51 18.84 -4.01
CA PHE A 519 26.44 17.99 -3.52
C PHE A 519 25.79 18.59 -2.28
N ILE A 520 24.64 18.05 -1.89
CA ILE A 520 23.84 18.55 -0.77
C ILE A 520 23.65 17.44 0.27
N VAL A 521 23.64 17.81 1.55
CA VAL A 521 23.28 16.93 2.67
C VAL A 521 22.40 17.70 3.67
N HIS A 522 21.55 17.00 4.40
CA HIS A 522 20.81 17.57 5.53
C HIS A 522 21.72 17.81 6.74
N ALA A 523 21.65 19.00 7.33
CA ALA A 523 22.24 19.28 8.62
C ALA A 523 21.39 18.65 9.74
N LYS A 524 22.04 18.03 10.73
CA LYS A 524 21.36 17.43 11.89
C LYS A 524 21.97 17.96 13.19
N GLY A 525 21.11 18.48 14.06
CA GLY A 525 21.47 19.09 15.34
C GLY A 525 21.83 20.58 15.25
N ASN A 526 22.08 21.19 16.40
CA ASN A 526 22.13 22.65 16.57
C ASN A 526 23.55 23.19 16.79
N SER A 527 24.57 22.36 16.62
CA SER A 527 25.96 22.71 16.98
C SER A 527 26.59 23.80 16.12
N MET A 528 25.99 24.08 14.96
CA MET A 528 26.45 25.08 14.00
C MET A 528 25.53 26.31 13.93
N GLU A 529 24.55 26.43 14.83
CA GLU A 529 23.71 27.63 14.93
C GLU A 529 24.54 28.84 15.36
N PRO A 530 24.23 30.06 14.87
CA PRO A 530 23.10 30.41 14.00
C PRO A 530 23.38 30.25 12.49
N SER A 531 24.60 29.81 12.12
CA SER A 531 24.99 29.74 10.70
C SER A 531 24.28 28.62 9.94
N ILE A 532 24.12 27.44 10.58
CA ILE A 532 23.46 26.26 10.04
C ILE A 532 22.53 25.75 11.14
N HIS A 533 21.24 25.65 10.84
CA HIS A 533 20.20 25.13 11.73
C HIS A 533 19.94 23.66 11.46
N ASN A 534 19.28 22.99 12.41
CA ASN A 534 18.79 21.64 12.18
C ASN A 534 17.87 21.60 10.95
N ASN A 535 18.05 20.59 10.09
CA ASN A 535 17.35 20.33 8.83
C ASN A 535 17.68 21.27 7.66
N ASP A 536 18.62 22.20 7.82
CA ASP A 536 19.12 23.01 6.71
C ASP A 536 19.72 22.13 5.59
N LEU A 537 19.47 22.49 4.33
CA LEU A 537 20.12 21.87 3.16
C LEU A 537 21.47 22.52 2.93
N CYS A 538 22.53 21.83 3.34
CA CYS A 538 23.89 22.34 3.25
C CYS A 538 24.56 21.89 1.96
N VAL A 539 24.99 22.86 1.15
CA VAL A 539 25.75 22.62 -0.08
C VAL A 539 27.23 22.49 0.26
N PHE A 540 27.84 21.41 -0.22
CA PHE A 540 29.26 21.15 -0.09
C PHE A 540 29.90 21.01 -1.46
N GLN A 541 31.11 21.54 -1.59
CA GLN A 541 32.02 21.22 -2.68
C GLN A 541 32.95 20.11 -2.22
N LYS A 542 33.12 19.06 -3.01
CA LYS A 542 34.06 17.97 -2.76
C LYS A 542 35.45 18.54 -2.47
N TYR A 543 36.07 18.05 -1.40
CA TYR A 543 37.43 18.46 -1.03
C TYR A 543 38.45 17.69 -1.86
N GLU A 544 39.25 18.41 -2.66
CA GLU A 544 40.31 17.87 -3.52
C GLU A 544 41.71 18.39 -3.12
N GLY A 545 41.82 18.98 -1.93
CA GLY A 545 43.04 19.64 -1.43
C GLY A 545 42.91 21.17 -1.40
N GLY A 546 43.49 21.81 -0.38
CA GLY A 546 43.45 23.26 -0.22
C GLY A 546 43.58 23.70 1.24
N GLU A 547 43.41 25.01 1.48
CA GLU A 547 43.39 25.55 2.83
C GLU A 547 42.03 25.30 3.50
N LEU A 548 42.05 24.63 4.65
CA LEU A 548 40.85 24.33 5.43
C LEU A 548 40.64 25.33 6.58
N GLU A 549 41.65 26.13 6.90
CA GLU A 549 41.60 27.04 8.04
C GLU A 549 40.36 27.93 7.99
N SER A 550 39.63 27.98 9.10
CA SER A 550 38.41 28.74 9.28
C SER A 550 37.22 28.37 8.37
N ASN A 551 37.34 27.34 7.52
CA ASN A 551 36.24 26.85 6.69
C ASN A 551 35.34 25.88 7.46
N ILE A 552 34.04 25.89 7.16
CA ILE A 552 33.13 24.84 7.62
C ILE A 552 33.29 23.62 6.71
N VAL A 553 33.46 22.44 7.31
CA VAL A 553 33.78 21.20 6.61
C VAL A 553 32.85 20.09 7.04
N LEU A 554 32.57 19.17 6.11
CA LEU A 554 32.00 17.86 6.41
C LEU A 554 33.13 16.86 6.56
N THR A 555 33.27 16.26 7.73
CA THR A 555 34.30 15.26 8.03
C THR A 555 33.70 13.91 8.37
N GLN A 556 34.42 12.85 8.04
CA GLN A 556 34.20 11.49 8.49
C GLN A 556 35.21 11.15 9.58
N LEU A 557 34.72 10.69 10.73
CA LEU A 557 35.51 10.27 11.89
C LEU A 557 35.29 8.77 12.09
N ILE A 558 36.33 7.96 11.90
CA ILE A 558 36.20 6.49 11.92
C ILE A 558 36.13 5.95 13.36
N THR A 559 36.78 6.60 14.33
CA THR A 559 37.10 5.98 15.62
C THR A 559 36.46 6.60 16.88
N HIS A 560 35.90 7.82 16.84
CA HIS A 560 35.69 8.59 18.08
C HIS A 560 34.28 9.07 18.45
N ASP A 561 33.22 8.80 17.69
CA ASP A 561 31.96 9.52 17.96
C ASP A 561 30.72 8.68 18.23
N ILE A 562 30.77 7.96 19.36
CA ILE A 562 29.60 7.27 19.94
C ILE A 562 28.73 8.27 20.73
N GLU A 563 29.29 9.39 21.23
CA GLU A 563 28.58 10.38 22.06
C GLU A 563 27.76 11.40 21.27
N TYR A 564 28.19 11.84 20.08
CA TYR A 564 27.49 12.82 19.24
C TYR A 564 26.70 12.18 18.08
N GLY A 565 26.52 10.86 18.10
CA GLY A 565 25.48 10.19 17.32
C GLY A 565 25.80 9.89 15.84
N GLY A 566 27.07 9.82 15.43
CA GLY A 566 27.43 9.30 14.11
C GLY A 566 28.88 9.48 13.66
N MET A 567 29.30 8.72 12.63
CA MET A 567 30.64 8.75 12.03
C MET A 567 30.97 10.03 11.21
N TYR A 568 30.12 11.05 11.24
CA TYR A 568 30.25 12.25 10.38
C TYR A 568 29.84 13.51 11.12
N THR A 569 30.57 14.62 10.90
CA THR A 569 30.29 15.89 11.58
C THR A 569 30.51 17.10 10.68
N ILE A 570 29.72 18.16 10.91
CA ILE A 570 29.85 19.46 10.25
C ILE A 570 30.40 20.44 11.28
N LYS A 571 31.62 20.93 11.08
CA LYS A 571 32.31 21.82 12.03
C LYS A 571 33.20 22.81 11.31
N LYS A 572 33.56 23.90 11.99
CA LYS A 572 34.57 24.84 11.51
C LYS A 572 35.96 24.28 11.81
N PHE A 573 36.78 24.15 10.78
CA PHE A 573 38.14 23.62 10.89
C PHE A 573 39.09 24.71 11.38
N HIS A 574 39.88 24.43 12.41
CA HIS A 574 40.88 25.33 12.96
C HIS A 574 42.19 24.59 13.20
N VAL A 575 43.30 25.22 12.84
CA VAL A 575 44.64 24.69 12.99
C VAL A 575 45.50 25.71 13.73
N GLU A 576 45.96 25.31 14.90
CA GLU A 576 47.04 26.01 15.58
C GLU A 576 48.37 25.59 14.96
N LYS A 577 49.20 26.58 14.60
CA LYS A 577 50.54 26.35 14.04
C LYS A 577 51.59 26.75 15.07
N SER A 578 52.62 25.93 15.23
CA SER A 578 53.77 26.23 16.08
C SER A 578 55.08 26.06 15.30
N LEU A 579 56.15 26.64 15.83
CA LEU A 579 57.49 26.51 15.26
C LEU A 579 58.20 25.32 15.90
N ASP A 580 58.79 24.45 15.08
CA ASP A 580 59.67 23.40 15.55
C ASP A 580 61.03 23.97 16.02
N GLU A 581 61.89 23.12 16.58
CA GLU A 581 63.23 23.50 17.04
C GLU A 581 64.14 24.04 15.90
N ASN A 582 63.75 23.84 14.64
CA ASN A 582 64.46 24.29 13.44
C ASN A 582 63.84 25.55 12.80
N GLY A 583 62.78 26.11 13.39
CA GLY A 583 62.07 27.29 12.89
C GLY A 583 61.07 27.02 11.75
N ASN A 584 60.70 25.76 11.49
CA ASN A 584 59.66 25.42 10.52
C ASN A 584 58.27 25.43 11.17
N LEU A 585 57.27 25.92 10.44
CA LEU A 585 55.87 25.88 10.85
C LEU A 585 55.31 24.47 10.70
N TYR A 586 54.72 23.93 11.76
CA TYR A 586 53.94 22.70 11.74
C TYR A 586 52.59 22.90 12.43
N ASN A 587 51.61 22.07 12.09
CA ASN A 587 50.29 22.09 12.72
C ASN A 587 50.42 21.44 14.10
N SER A 588 50.35 22.23 15.17
CA SER A 588 50.49 21.74 16.55
C SER A 588 49.20 21.17 17.11
N ARG A 589 48.05 21.67 16.64
CA ARG A 589 46.74 21.22 17.10
C ARG A 589 45.69 21.46 16.02
N ILE A 590 44.83 20.48 15.77
CA ILE A 590 43.68 20.62 14.87
C ILE A 590 42.41 20.51 15.70
N GLU A 591 41.51 21.47 15.53
CA GLU A 591 40.24 21.56 16.23
C GLU A 591 39.07 21.67 15.25
N LEU A 592 38.00 20.95 15.55
CA LEU A 592 36.72 21.09 14.88
C LEU A 592 35.79 21.87 15.81
N LEU A 593 35.64 23.16 15.52
CA LEU A 593 34.91 24.12 16.33
C LEU A 593 33.42 24.10 15.99
N SER A 594 32.59 24.18 17.01
CA SER A 594 31.15 24.45 16.91
C SER A 594 30.93 25.97 16.83
N ASN A 595 29.99 26.42 15.99
CA ASN A 595 29.59 27.84 16.00
C ASN A 595 28.65 28.16 17.17
N ASN A 596 27.94 27.15 17.67
CA ASN A 596 27.11 27.26 18.86
C ASN A 596 27.97 27.06 20.12
N PRO A 597 28.10 28.07 21.02
CA PRO A 597 28.95 28.00 22.21
C PRO A 597 28.55 26.93 23.24
N LEU A 598 27.36 26.32 23.10
CA LEU A 598 26.90 25.23 23.98
C LEU A 598 27.59 23.89 23.69
N TYR A 599 28.42 23.82 22.65
CA TYR A 599 29.09 22.61 22.22
C TYR A 599 30.61 22.80 22.25
N ASP A 600 31.29 21.89 22.93
CA ASP A 600 32.74 21.94 23.05
C ASP A 600 33.44 21.64 21.71
N PRO A 601 34.65 22.20 21.48
CA PRO A 601 35.52 21.81 20.37
C PRO A 601 35.89 20.32 20.38
N ILE A 602 35.92 19.70 19.20
CA ILE A 602 36.51 18.36 19.05
C ILE A 602 37.99 18.54 18.71
N ILE A 603 38.86 18.03 19.58
CA ILE A 603 40.31 18.10 19.40
C ILE A 603 40.77 16.83 18.70
N LEU A 604 41.42 16.96 17.54
CA LEU A 604 41.98 15.83 16.82
C LEU A 604 43.40 15.58 17.31
N THR A 605 43.65 14.38 17.86
CA THR A 605 44.99 13.98 18.29
C THR A 605 45.81 13.45 17.11
N GLU A 606 47.13 13.31 17.28
CA GLU A 606 48.00 12.71 16.24
C GLU A 606 47.56 11.29 15.83
N LYS A 607 46.86 10.56 16.71
CA LYS A 607 46.30 9.24 16.38
C LYS A 607 45.04 9.31 15.53
N ASP A 608 44.31 10.42 15.59
CA ASP A 608 43.07 10.62 14.84
C ASP A 608 43.34 11.12 13.41
N ALA A 609 44.54 11.65 13.13
CA ALA A 609 44.89 12.22 11.83
C ALA A 609 44.77 11.21 10.67
N ASP A 610 45.03 9.93 10.92
CA ASP A 610 44.86 8.85 9.93
C ASP A 610 43.38 8.42 9.78
N ASP A 611 42.53 8.75 10.75
CA ASP A 611 41.12 8.33 10.86
C ASP A 611 40.12 9.44 10.52
N VAL A 612 40.60 10.66 10.22
CA VAL A 612 39.78 11.81 9.84
C VAL A 612 39.87 12.06 8.34
N LYS A 613 38.74 11.95 7.64
CA LYS A 613 38.64 12.30 6.22
C LYS A 613 37.74 13.51 6.01
N VAL A 614 38.25 14.56 5.38
CA VAL A 614 37.44 15.69 4.92
C VAL A 614 36.76 15.30 3.61
N VAL A 615 35.43 15.36 3.61
CA VAL A 615 34.59 14.95 2.47
C VAL A 615 34.28 16.15 1.58
N GLY A 616 33.96 17.30 2.18
CA GLY A 616 33.64 18.52 1.45
C GLY A 616 33.79 19.78 2.28
N VAL A 617 33.93 20.90 1.57
CA VAL A 617 33.98 22.26 2.12
C VAL A 617 32.64 22.93 1.88
N PHE A 618 32.09 23.53 2.92
CA PHE A 618 30.79 24.18 2.90
C PHE A 618 30.76 25.38 1.95
N VAL A 619 29.70 25.47 1.14
CA VAL A 619 29.49 26.53 0.16
C VAL A 619 28.36 27.47 0.59
N GLY A 620 27.28 26.92 1.15
CA GLY A 620 26.12 27.70 1.56
C GLY A 620 24.95 26.83 2.02
N VAL A 621 23.88 27.48 2.47
CA VAL A 621 22.61 26.84 2.83
C VAL A 621 21.55 27.22 1.80
N ILE A 622 20.70 26.26 1.44
CA ILE A 622 19.46 26.50 0.73
C ILE A 622 18.33 26.49 1.77
N ARG A 623 17.70 27.65 1.98
CA ARG A 623 16.50 27.80 2.84
C ARG A 623 15.36 28.26 1.95
N GLY A 624 14.21 27.59 2.02
CA GLY A 624 13.01 28.02 1.32
C GLY A 624 12.63 29.43 1.74
N LEU A 625 12.11 30.24 0.81
CA LEU A 625 11.77 31.64 1.08
C LEU A 625 10.58 31.73 2.04
N SER A 626 10.84 31.72 3.35
CA SER A 626 9.86 32.17 4.33
C SER A 626 9.68 33.69 4.18
N LYS A 627 8.46 34.13 3.86
CA LYS A 627 8.05 35.53 3.98
C LYS A 627 8.04 35.93 5.46
N ASP A 628 9.19 36.23 6.00
CA ASP A 628 9.34 37.03 7.21
C ASP A 628 10.73 37.68 7.22
N SER A 629 10.84 38.77 6.45
CA SER A 629 11.86 39.80 6.67
C SER A 629 11.37 41.14 6.14
N GLY A 630 10.50 41.77 6.93
CA GLY A 630 10.14 43.18 6.82
C GLY A 630 10.30 43.84 8.18
N SER A 631 11.48 44.42 8.43
CA SER A 631 11.85 45.15 9.64
C SER A 631 11.01 46.43 9.88
N ILE A 632 10.48 46.51 11.10
CA ILE A 632 10.27 47.67 12.00
C ILE A 632 10.60 49.07 11.43
N VAL A 633 9.60 49.98 11.46
CA VAL A 633 9.74 51.36 12.02
C VAL A 633 8.40 51.80 12.63
N ASP A 634 8.47 52.30 13.87
CA ASP A 634 7.41 52.90 14.70
C ASP A 634 6.76 54.17 14.11
N ASP A 635 5.49 54.43 14.41
CA ASP A 635 5.07 55.59 15.23
C ASP A 635 3.53 55.72 15.41
N ASP A 636 3.19 55.92 16.68
CA ASP A 636 2.08 56.69 17.29
C ASP A 636 0.57 56.36 17.13
N ILE A 637 0.05 55.82 18.24
CA ILE A 637 -1.08 56.29 19.09
C ILE A 637 -2.27 57.01 18.42
N SER A 638 -3.44 56.36 18.48
CA SER A 638 -4.63 56.95 19.14
C SER A 638 -5.71 55.91 19.44
N GLN A 639 -6.24 55.98 20.65
CA GLN A 639 -7.43 55.29 21.15
C GLN A 639 -8.66 55.63 20.30
N ASP A 640 -9.52 54.64 20.03
CA ASP A 640 -10.94 54.81 20.36
C ASP A 640 -11.72 53.48 20.34
N THR A 641 -12.49 53.32 21.40
CA THR A 641 -13.48 52.27 21.62
C THR A 641 -14.73 52.51 20.77
N HIS A 642 -15.22 51.51 20.04
CA HIS A 642 -16.61 51.04 20.08
C HIS A 642 -16.84 49.94 19.04
N GLY A 643 -17.52 48.88 19.47
CA GLY A 643 -17.91 47.79 18.62
C GLY A 643 -18.81 48.26 17.48
N ASP A 644 -18.55 47.73 16.30
CA ASP A 644 -19.63 47.53 15.34
C ASP A 644 -19.29 46.35 14.44
N ASN A 645 -20.14 45.32 14.55
CA ASN A 645 -20.10 44.08 13.80
C ASN A 645 -20.51 44.38 12.35
N LYS A 646 -19.62 44.98 11.56
CA LYS A 646 -19.86 45.20 10.12
C LYS A 646 -19.65 43.88 9.37
N LYS A 647 -20.76 43.16 9.20
CA LYS A 647 -20.96 42.15 8.15
C LYS A 647 -20.28 42.61 6.85
N ARG A 648 -19.21 41.92 6.46
CA ARG A 648 -18.72 41.97 5.08
C ARG A 648 -19.88 41.51 4.18
N LYS A 649 -20.43 42.42 3.38
CA LYS A 649 -21.39 42.06 2.34
C LYS A 649 -20.66 41.19 1.32
N ASN A 650 -20.96 39.89 1.29
CA ASN A 650 -20.51 39.02 0.21
C ASN A 650 -21.00 39.59 -1.12
N LYS A 651 -20.07 39.92 -2.02
CA LYS A 651 -20.41 40.17 -3.43
C LYS A 651 -21.05 38.90 -3.97
N ILE A 652 -22.20 39.02 -4.62
CA ILE A 652 -22.91 37.87 -5.19
C ILE A 652 -22.11 37.43 -6.41
N LYS A 653 -21.49 36.25 -6.39
CA LYS A 653 -20.82 35.66 -7.55
C LYS A 653 -21.84 34.92 -8.42
N THR A 654 -21.81 35.14 -9.74
CA THR A 654 -22.61 34.43 -10.74
C THR A 654 -21.75 33.43 -11.54
N LEU A 655 -22.39 32.54 -12.28
CA LEU A 655 -21.74 31.45 -13.03
C LEU A 655 -21.57 31.83 -14.49
N SER A 656 -20.37 31.65 -15.03
CA SER A 656 -20.03 31.83 -16.45
C SER A 656 -19.41 30.55 -17.01
N VAL A 657 -19.89 30.11 -18.18
CA VAL A 657 -19.45 28.87 -18.83
C VAL A 657 -19.14 29.13 -20.30
N GLU A 658 -17.90 28.92 -20.71
CA GLU A 658 -17.44 29.03 -22.10
C GLU A 658 -17.29 27.63 -22.72
N TYR A 659 -17.88 27.44 -23.89
CA TYR A 659 -17.81 26.20 -24.68
C TYR A 659 -16.57 26.23 -25.60
N PRO A 660 -16.09 25.07 -26.08
CA PRO A 660 -14.93 24.99 -26.99
C PRO A 660 -15.06 25.77 -28.31
N ASP A 661 -16.29 26.07 -28.73
CA ASP A 661 -16.60 26.87 -29.92
C ASP A 661 -16.54 28.40 -29.65
N GLY A 662 -16.20 28.81 -28.44
CA GLY A 662 -16.12 30.21 -28.00
C GLY A 662 -17.47 30.79 -27.55
N ARG A 663 -18.55 30.00 -27.53
CA ARG A 663 -19.85 30.44 -27.01
C ARG A 663 -19.80 30.56 -25.49
N VAL A 664 -20.23 31.70 -24.94
CA VAL A 664 -20.31 31.93 -23.49
C VAL A 664 -21.77 31.97 -23.02
N VAL A 665 -22.08 31.19 -21.99
CA VAL A 665 -23.36 31.20 -21.27
C VAL A 665 -23.13 31.83 -19.90
N GLN A 666 -23.67 33.03 -19.69
CA GLN A 666 -23.59 33.76 -18.42
C GLN A 666 -24.88 34.54 -18.18
N ASN A 667 -25.70 34.06 -17.24
CA ASN A 667 -26.94 34.71 -16.84
C ASN A 667 -26.78 35.51 -15.54
N ALA A 668 -27.74 36.40 -15.26
CA ALA A 668 -27.76 37.20 -14.03
C ALA A 668 -27.93 36.36 -12.73
N ASN A 669 -28.27 35.08 -12.85
CA ASN A 669 -28.42 34.13 -11.76
C ASN A 669 -27.69 32.83 -12.13
N ALA A 670 -26.82 32.36 -11.23
CA ALA A 670 -26.06 31.11 -11.38
C ALA A 670 -26.96 29.89 -11.63
N THR A 671 -28.17 29.84 -11.03
CA THR A 671 -29.14 28.77 -11.28
C THR A 671 -29.63 28.76 -12.73
N THR A 672 -29.82 29.93 -13.34
CA THR A 672 -30.27 30.03 -14.73
C THR A 672 -29.16 29.59 -15.68
N THR A 673 -27.92 30.05 -15.47
CA THR A 673 -26.74 29.54 -16.21
C THR A 673 -26.63 28.02 -16.09
N TYR A 674 -26.74 27.50 -14.87
CA TYR A 674 -26.63 26.08 -14.57
C TYR A 674 -27.67 25.22 -15.30
N LEU A 675 -28.94 25.62 -15.27
CA LEU A 675 -30.02 24.93 -15.98
C LEU A 675 -29.83 24.96 -17.50
N GLU A 676 -29.40 26.10 -18.04
CA GLU A 676 -29.13 26.25 -19.46
C GLU A 676 -27.97 25.37 -19.93
N VAL A 677 -26.89 25.28 -19.15
CA VAL A 677 -25.75 24.42 -19.48
C VAL A 677 -26.12 22.95 -19.39
N ILE A 678 -26.83 22.51 -18.33
CA ILE A 678 -27.29 21.11 -18.22
C ILE A 678 -28.19 20.74 -19.40
N LYS A 679 -29.15 21.62 -19.74
CA LYS A 679 -30.05 21.42 -20.89
C LYS A 679 -29.28 21.22 -22.21
N ASN A 680 -28.18 21.94 -22.37
CA ASN A 680 -27.36 21.90 -23.59
C ASN A 680 -26.25 20.84 -23.56
N SER A 681 -26.11 20.07 -22.47
CA SER A 681 -24.99 19.14 -22.24
C SER A 681 -25.42 17.67 -22.23
N PHE A 682 -26.39 17.31 -23.08
CA PHE A 682 -26.93 15.94 -23.21
C PHE A 682 -27.53 15.39 -21.89
N PRO A 683 -28.68 15.91 -21.42
CA PRO A 683 -29.36 15.45 -20.20
C PRO A 683 -29.51 13.93 -20.04
N ASP A 684 -29.73 13.21 -21.14
CA ASP A 684 -29.81 11.74 -21.18
C ASP A 684 -28.51 11.03 -20.79
N LEU A 685 -27.35 11.65 -20.99
CA LEU A 685 -26.05 11.11 -20.59
C LEU A 685 -25.66 11.59 -19.19
N ILE A 686 -26.08 12.80 -18.80
CA ILE A 686 -25.82 13.34 -17.46
C ILE A 686 -26.49 12.49 -16.37
N ILE A 687 -27.62 11.85 -16.66
CA ILE A 687 -28.31 10.98 -15.68
C ILE A 687 -27.49 9.73 -15.30
N ASP A 688 -26.56 9.32 -16.17
CA ASP A 688 -25.69 8.15 -15.97
C ASP A 688 -24.37 8.53 -15.25
N ILE A 689 -24.14 9.81 -15.01
CA ILE A 689 -23.01 10.33 -14.24
C ILE A 689 -23.32 10.17 -12.75
N ASP A 690 -22.41 9.53 -12.02
CA ASP A 690 -22.58 9.31 -10.58
C ASP A 690 -22.34 10.62 -9.80
N PHE A 691 -23.36 11.18 -9.18
CA PHE A 691 -23.21 12.33 -8.28
C PHE A 691 -23.55 11.93 -6.84
N THR A 692 -22.76 12.41 -5.87
CA THR A 692 -23.01 12.21 -4.43
C THR A 692 -24.42 12.65 -4.00
N THR A 693 -25.00 13.65 -4.70
CA THR A 693 -26.40 14.05 -4.57
C THR A 693 -27.07 14.04 -5.94
N PRO A 694 -28.31 13.54 -6.08
CA PRO A 694 -29.01 13.52 -7.36
C PRO A 694 -29.13 14.91 -8.01
N VAL A 695 -28.42 15.09 -9.12
CA VAL A 695 -28.36 16.34 -9.90
C VAL A 695 -29.50 16.44 -10.90
N ILE A 696 -29.78 15.35 -11.61
CA ILE A 696 -30.81 15.24 -12.65
C ILE A 696 -31.55 13.91 -12.52
N SER A 697 -32.84 13.89 -12.79
CA SER A 697 -33.67 12.68 -12.75
C SER A 697 -34.81 12.73 -13.77
N ARG A 698 -35.37 11.57 -14.13
CA ARG A 698 -36.58 11.49 -14.99
C ARG A 698 -37.88 11.68 -14.24
N GLU A 699 -37.86 11.45 -12.92
CA GLU A 699 -39.01 11.64 -12.05
C GLU A 699 -38.69 12.69 -10.99
N ARG A 700 -39.70 13.48 -10.59
CA ARG A 700 -39.52 14.47 -9.52
C ARG A 700 -39.19 13.75 -8.22
N ILE A 701 -38.04 14.08 -7.63
CA ILE A 701 -37.64 13.48 -6.36
C ILE A 701 -38.58 13.99 -5.26
N PRO A 702 -39.15 13.12 -4.40
CA PRO A 702 -40.06 13.53 -3.34
C PRO A 702 -39.40 14.48 -2.34
N ASP A 703 -40.21 15.38 -1.78
CA ASP A 703 -39.78 16.25 -0.69
C ASP A 703 -39.68 15.43 0.62
N PHE A 704 -38.69 15.72 1.45
CA PHE A 704 -38.57 15.14 2.79
C PHE A 704 -39.32 16.03 3.80
N PRO A 705 -39.84 15.47 4.91
CA PRO A 705 -40.40 16.28 5.98
C PRO A 705 -39.36 17.30 6.47
N ASN A 706 -39.70 18.60 6.43
CA ASN A 706 -38.87 19.76 6.78
C ASN A 706 -37.73 20.14 5.81
N HIS A 707 -37.57 19.46 4.67
CA HIS A 707 -36.55 19.79 3.66
C HIS A 707 -37.14 19.72 2.23
N PRO A 708 -37.82 20.79 1.77
CA PRO A 708 -38.32 20.85 0.40
C PRO A 708 -37.16 20.88 -0.60
N ARG A 709 -37.21 20.02 -1.62
CA ARG A 709 -36.20 19.95 -2.68
C ARG A 709 -36.58 20.87 -3.83
N ALA A 710 -35.79 21.92 -4.04
CA ALA A 710 -35.91 22.76 -5.22
C ALA A 710 -35.42 21.99 -6.45
N GLN A 711 -36.35 21.69 -7.36
CA GLN A 711 -36.09 21.01 -8.63
C GLN A 711 -36.84 21.76 -9.73
N THR A 712 -36.21 21.89 -10.91
CA THR A 712 -36.81 22.54 -12.09
C THR A 712 -36.94 21.53 -13.20
N LEU A 713 -38.13 21.44 -13.80
CA LEU A 713 -38.36 20.65 -15.00
C LEU A 713 -37.73 21.38 -16.20
N ILE A 714 -36.83 20.72 -16.92
CA ILE A 714 -36.24 21.20 -18.17
C ILE A 714 -36.83 20.44 -19.37
N ASP A 715 -36.63 20.99 -20.57
CA ASP A 715 -37.06 20.33 -21.81
C ASP A 715 -36.48 18.92 -21.92
N GLY A 716 -37.26 17.98 -22.46
CA GLY A 716 -36.91 16.55 -22.50
C GLY A 716 -37.43 15.74 -21.31
N GLY A 717 -38.13 16.37 -20.35
CA GLY A 717 -38.80 15.67 -19.26
C GLY A 717 -37.92 15.38 -18.03
N PHE A 718 -36.78 16.09 -17.90
CA PHE A 718 -35.85 15.91 -16.80
C PHE A 718 -36.09 16.91 -15.67
N TYR A 719 -36.02 16.44 -14.43
CA TYR A 719 -36.01 17.27 -13.24
C TYR A 719 -34.56 17.51 -12.81
N VAL A 720 -34.16 18.77 -12.73
CA VAL A 720 -32.81 19.18 -12.30
C VAL A 720 -32.89 19.80 -10.92
N SER A 721 -32.12 19.27 -9.97
CA SER A 721 -31.97 19.83 -8.62
C SER A 721 -31.30 21.20 -8.69
N THR A 722 -31.91 22.23 -8.08
CA THR A 722 -31.42 23.61 -8.11
C THR A 722 -30.95 24.14 -6.76
N ASN A 723 -31.16 23.36 -5.69
CA ASN A 723 -30.76 23.67 -4.31
C ASN A 723 -29.26 23.47 -4.04
N PHE A 724 -28.44 23.99 -4.93
CA PHE A 724 -26.99 23.94 -4.90
C PHE A 724 -26.45 25.36 -4.78
N SER A 725 -25.35 25.56 -4.05
CA SER A 725 -24.67 26.86 -4.04
C SER A 725 -24.13 27.18 -5.45
N SER A 726 -23.75 28.43 -5.72
CA SER A 726 -23.10 28.76 -7.00
C SER A 726 -21.80 27.95 -7.20
N LYS A 727 -21.11 27.59 -6.12
CA LYS A 727 -19.88 26.76 -6.09
C LYS A 727 -20.20 25.31 -6.45
N ASP A 728 -21.20 24.71 -5.81
CA ASP A 728 -21.63 23.33 -6.11
C ASP A 728 -22.11 23.21 -7.56
N LYS A 729 -22.84 24.20 -8.06
CA LYS A 729 -23.25 24.26 -9.48
C LYS A 729 -22.05 24.25 -10.42
N ALA A 730 -20.97 24.97 -10.10
CA ALA A 730 -19.75 24.96 -10.90
C ALA A 730 -19.06 23.59 -10.87
N MET A 731 -18.93 22.96 -9.70
CA MET A 731 -18.34 21.62 -9.55
C MET A 731 -19.14 20.55 -10.31
N ILE A 732 -20.47 20.60 -10.23
CA ILE A 732 -21.36 19.70 -10.96
C ILE A 732 -21.14 19.85 -12.47
N LEU A 733 -21.12 21.09 -13.00
CA LEU A 733 -20.87 21.32 -14.42
C LEU A 733 -19.47 20.89 -14.85
N LYS A 734 -18.46 21.01 -13.98
CA LYS A 734 -17.09 20.58 -14.25
C LYS A 734 -17.03 19.06 -14.38
N LYS A 735 -17.63 18.33 -13.43
CA LYS A 735 -17.77 16.88 -13.51
C LYS A 735 -18.49 16.44 -14.79
N ILE A 736 -19.60 17.10 -15.14
CA ILE A 736 -20.31 16.85 -16.40
C ILE A 736 -19.39 17.07 -17.60
N SER A 737 -18.63 18.16 -17.61
CA SER A 737 -17.71 18.48 -18.68
C SER A 737 -16.60 17.44 -18.83
N ASP A 738 -16.03 16.96 -17.73
CA ASP A 738 -14.90 16.03 -17.75
C ASP A 738 -15.35 14.62 -18.13
N GLU A 739 -16.49 14.14 -17.61
CA GLU A 739 -17.00 12.81 -17.92
C GLU A 739 -17.56 12.69 -19.34
N LEU A 740 -18.20 13.75 -19.85
CA LEU A 740 -18.74 13.76 -21.21
C LEU A 740 -17.76 14.34 -22.24
N GLY A 741 -16.55 14.76 -21.81
CA GLY A 741 -15.52 15.32 -22.69
C GLY A 741 -15.95 16.61 -23.40
N LEU A 742 -16.72 17.48 -22.73
CA LEU A 742 -17.31 18.68 -23.32
C LEU A 742 -16.36 19.87 -23.42
N GLY A 743 -15.24 19.85 -22.68
CA GLY A 743 -14.24 20.92 -22.70
C GLY A 743 -14.76 22.29 -22.24
N LEU A 744 -15.73 22.32 -21.33
CA LEU A 744 -16.30 23.55 -20.79
C LEU A 744 -15.30 24.25 -19.87
N LYS A 745 -15.09 25.56 -20.06
CA LYS A 745 -14.38 26.41 -19.11
C LYS A 745 -15.39 27.09 -18.19
N ILE A 746 -15.30 26.80 -16.89
CA ILE A 746 -16.30 27.23 -15.91
C ILE A 746 -15.64 28.20 -14.93
N SER A 747 -16.24 29.36 -14.72
CA SER A 747 -15.74 30.37 -13.80
C SER A 747 -16.86 31.00 -12.96
N LEU A 748 -16.50 31.46 -11.76
CA LEU A 748 -17.36 32.26 -10.91
C LEU A 748 -16.96 33.73 -11.03
N VAL A 749 -17.87 34.56 -11.54
CA VAL A 749 -17.61 35.98 -11.81
C VAL A 749 -18.41 36.85 -10.85
N ASP A 750 -17.83 37.98 -10.42
CA ASP A 750 -18.54 38.97 -9.61
C ASP A 750 -19.73 39.53 -10.42
N LYS A 751 -20.89 39.67 -9.76
CA LYS A 751 -22.11 40.22 -10.36
C LYS A 751 -22.10 41.74 -10.46
#